data_AF-A0A9J7KZM0-F1
#
_entry.id   AF-A0A9J7KZM0-F1
#
_cell.length_a   1.000
_cell.length_b   1.000
_cell.length_c   1.000
_cell.angle_alpha   90.00
_cell.angle_beta   90.00
_cell.angle_gamma   90.00
#
_symmetry.space_group_name_H-M   'P 1'
#
loop_
_entity.id
_entity.type
_entity.pdbx_description
1 polymer ?
#
loop_
_entity_poly.entity_id
_entity_poly.type
_entity_poly.pdbx_seq_one_letter_code
_entity_poly.pdbx_strand_id
1 'polypeptide(L)'
;MGSGSSKKMAPVATRTIETQTDVSNLEDVPSQSDPGTMYFQARATHGPGTRAPPPTATVLPVTANGQHKTAGHGGNQEGVLPAPKPPSTSKDQLTANQNYQEMDERARQATASEANSFDGLNQYLMKGKKETVAVESTPGSSQNHVGDGETADTDKEGAQHGAVRPETSRDQSQANGETGEVEEARNTAGTNNTQQEAAGTLQEDVERQIEEAKATQAKIDMQRQMSKKRQQLTLQEKLEARKRKRQEDVNRQEEKRAREELAEKHGIAMPEQVLGQQTQVTDVKGMAKSNTEGKTVRFADDTALNLDEKHEEVVIPSEEPVPKGIDRHEEIKKAEEAAPLMPKMPVTKKASVYKKEDISLFKDLEDHAVSLALVKPKTTDTFATLMEVLLIHDLSDLEKVRMIFHWVTAQNLNEMSFGDDVEDDSPAGYLKAIKEERQTYATLFERLCSAAGLHSKTVHGYMKGVRYNPDHHFDGPGDRHRGTWNAVLVDGEWRLIDCHWGSRHVTGDDQVDIDQLTTVYKYEEFYFLTDPEQLIDTHFPDQPEWQLLDKPISLADFEAGVKCWPLFYKLHASLVSHKSGIVHTEDGTAEIRVGFPKDDFTKVRFSYRLKTKDRQDTVDGVELNRYVLQETKDDHESFTVQVPTEGRYLIEIYGGEDTGDQEHTETSNVCLYMVVCESAKQSCTPLPECPIAWGPGRDVVKAGMTPLSHKEAVIKTDTGQVEIKFRRPSNLDFRQNLYKVKCEETELAGFAVNALKSDEVTFLVRAPEKGTYGLIIYGKNGDGSKFSQLCYYVIECEKDPDGVVPFPQAANHQFGPLEPQFSELGLVKTENANYHLKTENGEVNVNVRLTNEKLLAFKHILSSRAQDGKESLDQYVLRQTVDNSTSMLFRPPHAGEYSLALYAGTGTELKNVVNFFITCDKPKDNVQPFPVIGDASWGPILPPFSDIGLSLVAPKTAYITSDTGEVIIDLDLSKPVMLRTRMSLHKDGTSESMDQYIFYELGNENGTVSLRLPKEGSYKVEMFGQDIASSTEGVPLVANFFVECTKPLTDATPFPKIVGAKWGPGCRLHEPTSGVLSRDQVVNFKVDVPHAFQVAVKGDSVQAMNKIEGNTWEAKYAIGKAEKSVTILANYEEGSQKFAGLLGFTVAD
;
A
#
# COMPACT_ATOMS: atom_id res chain seq x y z
N MET A 1 24.69 33.21 -45.65
CA MET A 1 25.05 34.56 -46.14
C MET A 1 25.40 35.42 -44.94
N GLY A 2 26.10 36.55 -45.11
CA GLY A 2 26.16 37.61 -44.09
C GLY A 2 27.30 37.51 -43.05
N SER A 3 28.24 38.46 -43.17
CA SER A 3 29.06 39.07 -42.10
C SER A 3 28.27 39.39 -40.81
N GLY A 4 28.86 39.58 -39.63
CA GLY A 4 30.25 39.81 -39.18
C GLY A 4 30.21 40.14 -37.67
N SER A 5 31.21 40.72 -36.99
CA SER A 5 32.52 41.25 -37.37
C SER A 5 33.49 41.15 -36.17
N SER A 6 34.80 41.17 -36.43
CA SER A 6 35.85 40.97 -35.43
C SER A 6 36.11 42.17 -34.51
N LYS A 7 36.64 41.92 -33.30
CA LYS A 7 37.95 42.49 -32.89
C LYS A 7 38.60 41.78 -31.69
N LYS A 8 39.93 41.94 -31.60
CA LYS A 8 40.82 41.35 -30.61
C LYS A 8 41.08 42.32 -29.45
N MET A 9 41.33 41.80 -28.25
CA MET A 9 42.42 42.28 -27.37
C MET A 9 43.11 41.08 -26.71
N ALA A 10 44.37 41.26 -26.29
CA ALA A 10 45.25 40.23 -25.73
C ALA A 10 46.25 40.91 -24.73
N PRO A 11 47.24 40.23 -24.13
CA PRO A 11 47.21 39.94 -22.69
C PRO A 11 48.35 40.59 -21.89
N VAL A 12 48.24 40.63 -20.54
CA VAL A 12 49.30 41.14 -19.65
C VAL A 12 49.51 40.29 -18.37
N ALA A 13 50.66 39.62 -18.34
CA ALA A 13 51.56 39.32 -17.21
C ALA A 13 51.04 38.98 -15.79
N THR A 14 51.23 37.70 -15.44
CA THR A 14 51.99 37.20 -14.25
C THR A 14 52.57 38.19 -13.23
N ARG A 15 52.49 37.80 -11.93
CA ARG A 15 53.71 37.65 -11.11
C ARG A 15 53.57 36.69 -9.92
N THR A 16 54.66 35.96 -9.64
CA THR A 16 54.89 35.04 -8.51
C THR A 16 55.30 35.77 -7.24
N ILE A 17 54.96 35.22 -6.06
CA ILE A 17 55.81 35.25 -4.85
C ILE A 17 55.73 33.86 -4.19
N GLU A 18 56.86 33.36 -3.70
CA GLU A 18 57.00 32.08 -2.99
C GLU A 18 56.87 32.28 -1.47
N THR A 19 56.62 31.21 -0.72
CA THR A 19 57.32 31.04 0.57
C THR A 19 57.43 29.56 0.92
N GLN A 20 58.64 29.09 1.20
CA GLN A 20 58.88 27.76 1.76
C GLN A 20 58.55 27.77 3.26
N THR A 21 58.16 26.61 3.79
CA THR A 21 58.71 26.14 5.07
C THR A 21 58.91 24.63 4.94
N ASP A 22 59.98 24.11 5.53
CA ASP A 22 60.65 22.90 5.06
C ASP A 22 61.22 22.08 6.24
N VAL A 23 61.73 20.90 5.90
CA VAL A 23 62.62 20.03 6.67
C VAL A 23 61.99 19.13 7.76
N SER A 24 62.38 17.85 7.69
CA SER A 24 62.54 16.85 8.78
C SER A 24 61.29 16.16 9.39
N ASN A 25 61.29 14.83 9.60
CA ASN A 25 62.34 13.83 9.28
C ASN A 25 61.92 12.34 9.31
N LEU A 26 62.70 11.52 8.59
CA LEU A 26 63.10 10.12 8.82
C LEU A 26 62.10 8.94 8.67
N GLU A 27 62.40 8.14 7.64
CA GLU A 27 62.70 6.68 7.70
C GLU A 27 61.60 5.59 7.65
N ASP A 28 61.35 5.12 6.41
CA ASP A 28 61.95 3.88 5.85
C ASP A 28 61.42 2.43 6.12
N VAL A 29 60.59 1.99 5.14
CA VAL A 29 60.61 0.67 4.43
C VAL A 29 60.18 -0.64 5.21
N PRO A 30 60.16 -1.89 4.64
CA PRO A 30 58.86 -2.56 4.40
C PRO A 30 58.71 -4.05 4.82
N SER A 31 57.49 -4.59 4.69
CA SER A 31 57.17 -5.99 4.27
C SER A 31 55.64 -6.12 4.07
N GLN A 32 55.08 -6.56 2.94
CA GLN A 32 55.09 -7.87 2.25
C GLN A 32 54.08 -8.92 2.77
N SER A 33 53.68 -9.82 1.86
CA SER A 33 52.85 -11.06 2.02
C SER A 33 51.35 -10.95 2.34
N ASP A 34 50.56 -10.93 1.25
CA ASP A 34 49.44 -11.86 0.98
C ASP A 34 49.75 -13.34 1.31
N PRO A 35 48.78 -14.29 1.25
CA PRO A 35 47.30 -14.20 1.33
C PRO A 35 46.72 -15.24 2.33
N GLY A 36 45.39 -15.43 2.42
CA GLY A 36 44.86 -16.59 3.18
C GLY A 36 43.34 -16.74 3.35
N THR A 37 42.65 -17.33 2.37
CA THR A 37 41.26 -17.80 2.47
C THR A 37 41.11 -18.99 3.42
N MET A 38 40.09 -19.03 4.30
CA MET A 38 39.13 -20.17 4.40
C MET A 38 38.04 -20.00 5.50
N TYR A 39 36.92 -20.69 5.28
CA TYR A 39 35.87 -20.97 6.26
C TYR A 39 36.36 -21.94 7.37
N PHE A 40 35.75 -21.91 8.56
CA PHE A 40 35.02 -23.08 9.07
C PHE A 40 34.09 -22.75 10.27
N GLN A 41 33.01 -23.50 10.40
CA GLN A 41 32.18 -23.57 11.62
C GLN A 41 32.75 -24.61 12.59
N ALA A 42 32.64 -24.39 13.91
CA ALA A 42 32.54 -25.50 14.87
C ALA A 42 31.90 -25.07 16.20
N ARG A 43 31.12 -25.97 16.82
CA ARG A 43 30.62 -25.87 18.19
C ARG A 43 31.65 -26.38 19.20
N ALA A 44 31.54 -25.94 20.46
CA ALA A 44 31.91 -26.73 21.63
C ALA A 44 30.86 -26.52 22.75
N THR A 45 30.71 -27.49 23.66
CA THR A 45 29.60 -27.56 24.64
C THR A 45 30.04 -28.02 26.04
N HIS A 46 29.14 -27.83 27.02
CA HIS A 46 29.12 -28.39 28.40
C HIS A 46 29.97 -27.74 29.51
N GLY A 47 29.37 -27.66 30.71
CA GLY A 47 30.08 -27.50 32.00
C GLY A 47 29.32 -26.62 33.03
N PRO A 48 28.63 -27.18 34.04
CA PRO A 48 27.86 -26.40 35.03
C PRO A 48 28.60 -26.15 36.35
N GLY A 49 28.20 -25.10 37.09
CA GLY A 49 28.64 -24.83 38.47
C GLY A 49 27.67 -23.90 39.20
N THR A 50 27.38 -24.18 40.48
CA THR A 50 26.31 -23.53 41.26
C THR A 50 26.81 -22.76 42.47
N ARG A 51 26.24 -21.56 42.75
CA ARG A 51 26.00 -21.06 44.12
C ARG A 51 25.01 -19.89 44.19
N ALA A 52 24.62 -19.51 45.41
CA ALA A 52 23.41 -18.76 45.76
C ALA A 52 23.65 -17.27 46.10
N PRO A 53 22.61 -16.41 46.08
CA PRO A 53 22.68 -14.96 46.37
C PRO A 53 22.50 -14.63 47.87
N PRO A 54 22.99 -13.47 48.31
CA PRO A 54 22.18 -12.52 49.11
C PRO A 54 22.59 -11.03 48.89
N PRO A 55 22.00 -10.02 49.58
CA PRO A 55 20.68 -9.95 50.25
C PRO A 55 19.81 -8.75 49.80
N THR A 56 18.53 -8.77 50.18
CA THR A 56 17.63 -7.59 50.18
C THR A 56 17.85 -6.73 51.42
N ALA A 57 17.59 -5.42 51.36
CA ALA A 57 17.54 -4.53 52.53
C ALA A 57 16.26 -3.67 52.52
N THR A 58 15.59 -3.58 53.66
CA THR A 58 14.34 -2.82 53.87
C THR A 58 14.61 -1.62 54.76
N VAL A 59 14.01 -0.46 54.48
CA VAL A 59 14.03 0.71 55.36
C VAL A 59 12.62 1.32 55.45
N LEU A 60 12.14 1.55 56.67
CA LEU A 60 10.91 2.28 56.99
C LEU A 60 11.25 3.76 57.31
N PRO A 61 10.31 4.72 57.12
CA PRO A 61 10.58 6.14 57.36
C PRO A 61 10.70 6.47 58.85
N VAL A 62 11.62 7.39 59.19
CA VAL A 62 11.79 7.96 60.54
C VAL A 62 11.96 9.48 60.44
N THR A 63 11.43 10.20 61.43
CA THR A 63 11.32 11.67 61.51
C THR A 63 12.59 12.34 62.07
N ALA A 64 12.85 13.61 61.68
CA ALA A 64 12.76 14.80 62.58
C ALA A 64 13.70 16.00 62.27
N ASN A 65 13.10 17.20 62.31
CA ASN A 65 13.60 18.49 62.85
C ASN A 65 14.84 19.25 62.30
N GLY A 66 14.58 20.51 61.88
CA GLY A 66 15.45 21.69 62.12
C GLY A 66 15.94 22.45 60.86
N GLN A 67 16.04 23.79 60.83
CA GLN A 67 15.51 24.83 61.74
C GLN A 67 15.57 26.25 61.09
N HIS A 68 14.59 27.13 61.39
CA HIS A 68 14.55 28.59 61.06
C HIS A 68 14.42 28.99 59.56
N LYS A 69 13.86 30.17 59.18
CA LYS A 69 13.63 31.45 59.90
C LYS A 69 12.50 32.30 59.25
N THR A 70 11.61 32.92 60.05
CA THR A 70 10.82 34.21 59.84
C THR A 70 10.17 34.55 58.48
N ALA A 71 8.97 35.15 58.34
CA ALA A 71 7.85 35.58 59.23
C ALA A 71 6.69 36.06 58.30
N GLY A 72 5.43 36.33 58.69
CA GLY A 72 4.69 36.23 59.96
C GLY A 72 3.32 36.98 59.88
N HIS A 73 2.43 36.81 60.88
CA HIS A 73 1.04 37.32 61.00
C HIS A 73 0.00 36.72 60.00
N GLY A 74 -1.23 36.37 60.40
CA GLY A 74 -1.81 36.27 61.76
C GLY A 74 -3.35 36.29 61.78
N GLY A 75 -3.99 35.57 62.71
CA GLY A 75 -5.44 35.65 62.97
C GLY A 75 -6.07 34.33 63.40
N ASN A 76 -6.63 34.27 64.62
CA ASN A 76 -7.39 33.11 65.14
C ASN A 76 -8.90 33.28 64.86
N GLN A 77 -9.63 32.16 64.71
CA GLN A 77 -10.67 31.77 65.68
C GLN A 77 -11.16 30.33 65.44
N GLU A 78 -11.37 29.59 66.53
CA GLU A 78 -12.11 28.32 66.51
C GLU A 78 -13.62 28.61 66.59
N GLY A 79 -14.42 27.85 65.85
CA GLY A 79 -15.89 27.96 65.87
C GLY A 79 -16.55 26.60 65.67
N VAL A 80 -17.04 26.00 66.75
CA VAL A 80 -17.83 24.76 66.70
C VAL A 80 -19.23 25.08 66.17
N LEU A 81 -19.67 24.36 65.13
CA LEU A 81 -21.02 24.44 64.58
C LEU A 81 -21.69 23.04 64.50
N PRO A 82 -23.03 22.96 64.60
CA PRO A 82 -23.75 21.70 64.81
C PRO A 82 -24.07 20.94 63.51
N ALA A 83 -24.45 19.67 63.67
CA ALA A 83 -24.84 18.79 62.56
C ALA A 83 -26.03 19.33 61.74
N PRO A 84 -25.98 19.28 60.39
CA PRO A 84 -27.09 19.66 59.53
C PRO A 84 -28.28 18.69 59.60
N LYS A 85 -29.48 19.23 59.44
CA LYS A 85 -30.69 18.45 59.08
C LYS A 85 -30.77 18.32 57.54
N PRO A 86 -31.46 17.31 56.98
CA PRO A 86 -31.56 17.13 55.54
C PRO A 86 -32.27 18.32 54.86
N PRO A 87 -31.78 18.81 53.71
CA PRO A 87 -32.39 19.90 52.98
C PRO A 87 -33.60 19.45 52.14
N SER A 88 -34.61 20.33 52.03
CA SER A 88 -35.77 20.17 51.15
C SER A 88 -35.52 20.76 49.77
N THR A 89 -36.31 20.32 48.78
CA THR A 89 -36.15 20.55 47.34
C THR A 89 -36.36 21.98 46.81
N SER A 90 -35.97 22.15 45.53
CA SER A 90 -36.55 23.06 44.52
C SER A 90 -36.24 24.57 44.56
N LYS A 91 -34.98 24.98 44.77
CA LYS A 91 -34.53 26.33 44.36
C LYS A 91 -33.26 26.38 43.50
N ASP A 92 -32.25 25.57 43.79
CA ASP A 92 -30.93 25.77 43.15
C ASP A 92 -30.89 25.42 41.65
N GLN A 93 -31.81 24.55 41.18
CA GLN A 93 -31.99 24.26 39.75
C GLN A 93 -32.39 25.49 38.92
N LEU A 94 -33.09 26.47 39.50
CA LEU A 94 -33.49 27.69 38.77
C LEU A 94 -32.30 28.63 38.53
N THR A 95 -31.36 28.72 39.48
CA THR A 95 -30.18 29.59 39.35
C THR A 95 -29.12 28.98 38.42
N ALA A 96 -28.99 27.65 38.39
CA ALA A 96 -28.15 26.96 37.41
C ALA A 96 -28.60 27.25 35.96
N ASN A 97 -29.91 27.15 35.70
CA ASN A 97 -30.47 27.36 34.35
C ASN A 97 -30.32 28.81 33.85
N GLN A 98 -30.34 29.83 34.73
CA GLN A 98 -30.09 31.22 34.32
C GLN A 98 -28.63 31.45 33.90
N ASN A 99 -27.66 30.87 34.61
CA ASN A 99 -26.25 30.94 34.20
C ASN A 99 -25.99 30.19 32.89
N TYR A 100 -26.70 29.08 32.63
CA TYR A 100 -26.66 28.39 31.34
C TYR A 100 -27.22 29.25 30.21
N GLN A 101 -28.30 30.01 30.44
CA GLN A 101 -28.84 30.94 29.44
C GLN A 101 -27.88 32.10 29.12
N GLU A 102 -27.25 32.73 30.12
CA GLU A 102 -26.24 33.78 29.86
C GLU A 102 -24.97 33.24 29.17
N MET A 103 -24.57 31.99 29.46
CA MET A 103 -23.46 31.34 28.77
C MET A 103 -23.81 30.97 27.32
N ASP A 104 -25.01 30.44 27.08
CA ASP A 104 -25.46 30.08 25.73
C ASP A 104 -25.74 31.33 24.87
N GLU A 105 -26.23 32.42 25.45
CA GLU A 105 -26.37 33.69 24.72
C GLU A 105 -25.00 34.31 24.34
N ARG A 106 -23.97 34.14 25.19
CA ARG A 106 -22.58 34.45 24.82
C ARG A 106 -22.00 33.49 23.78
N ALA A 107 -22.31 32.20 23.87
CA ALA A 107 -21.89 31.21 22.88
C ALA A 107 -22.49 31.54 21.51
N ARG A 108 -23.80 31.80 21.44
CA ARG A 108 -24.52 32.25 20.24
C ARG A 108 -23.93 33.54 19.66
N GLN A 109 -23.55 34.51 20.49
CA GLN A 109 -22.89 35.73 20.01
C GLN A 109 -21.47 35.48 19.46
N ALA A 110 -20.77 34.45 19.95
CA ALA A 110 -19.48 34.03 19.41
C ALA A 110 -19.61 33.18 18.13
N THR A 111 -20.65 32.35 18.01
CA THR A 111 -20.91 31.49 16.84
C THR A 111 -21.78 32.14 15.77
N ALA A 112 -22.36 33.32 15.99
CA ALA A 112 -23.07 34.11 14.98
C ALA A 112 -22.12 34.85 14.00
N SER A 113 -20.80 34.66 14.16
CA SER A 113 -19.83 35.00 13.12
C SER A 113 -19.74 33.85 12.13
N GLU A 114 -20.49 33.99 11.02
CA GLU A 114 -20.60 33.06 9.88
C GLU A 114 -21.61 31.89 10.04
N ALA A 115 -22.09 31.40 8.89
CA ALA A 115 -23.15 30.38 8.70
C ALA A 115 -24.62 30.74 9.05
N ASN A 116 -25.37 31.07 7.99
CA ASN A 116 -26.81 30.83 7.78
C ASN A 116 -27.86 31.86 8.27
N SER A 117 -28.16 32.82 7.40
CA SER A 117 -29.53 33.33 7.18
C SER A 117 -30.01 32.99 5.75
N PHE A 118 -31.31 32.82 5.56
CA PHE A 118 -31.92 32.28 4.33
C PHE A 118 -32.06 33.31 3.18
N ASP A 119 -31.09 34.22 3.03
CA ASP A 119 -31.00 35.18 1.91
C ASP A 119 -29.61 35.17 1.21
N GLY A 120 -28.63 34.44 1.75
CA GLY A 120 -27.26 34.41 1.20
C GLY A 120 -27.02 33.45 0.04
N LEU A 121 -27.90 32.48 -0.20
CA LEU A 121 -27.59 31.29 -1.01
C LEU A 121 -27.74 31.47 -2.54
N ASN A 122 -28.13 32.65 -3.03
CA ASN A 122 -28.47 32.85 -4.45
C ASN A 122 -27.65 33.94 -5.17
N GLN A 123 -26.44 34.24 -4.68
CA GLN A 123 -25.56 35.24 -5.30
C GLN A 123 -24.12 34.76 -5.60
N TYR A 124 -23.81 33.47 -5.42
CA TYR A 124 -22.45 32.92 -5.68
C TYR A 124 -22.33 32.01 -6.92
N LEU A 125 -23.42 31.75 -7.64
CA LEU A 125 -23.45 30.80 -8.78
C LEU A 125 -23.53 31.44 -10.17
N MET A 126 -23.53 32.78 -10.29
CA MET A 126 -23.60 33.48 -11.59
C MET A 126 -22.68 34.70 -11.69
N LYS A 127 -21.53 34.50 -12.37
CA LYS A 127 -20.53 35.49 -12.82
C LYS A 127 -19.71 36.18 -11.70
N GLY A 128 -18.37 36.23 -11.77
CA GLY A 128 -17.47 35.61 -12.75
C GLY A 128 -16.10 36.31 -12.82
N LYS A 129 -15.19 35.76 -13.63
CA LYS A 129 -13.94 36.44 -14.01
C LYS A 129 -14.23 37.81 -14.65
N LYS A 130 -13.55 38.88 -14.20
CA LYS A 130 -12.79 39.79 -15.08
C LYS A 130 -11.87 40.77 -14.35
N GLU A 131 -10.84 41.22 -15.07
CA GLU A 131 -9.70 41.99 -14.58
C GLU A 131 -9.97 43.48 -14.35
N THR A 132 -9.06 44.17 -13.63
CA THR A 132 -8.89 45.63 -13.69
C THR A 132 -7.56 46.02 -14.33
N VAL A 133 -7.67 46.24 -15.64
CA VAL A 133 -6.75 46.79 -16.65
C VAL A 133 -5.95 48.05 -16.25
N ALA A 134 -4.68 48.12 -16.68
CA ALA A 134 -4.02 49.25 -17.39
C ALA A 134 -2.62 48.78 -17.92
N VAL A 135 -2.00 49.22 -19.04
CA VAL A 135 -2.14 50.39 -19.94
C VAL A 135 -1.78 49.99 -21.43
N GLU A 136 -2.30 50.73 -22.42
CA GLU A 136 -1.83 50.93 -23.84
C GLU A 136 -1.85 49.85 -24.97
N SER A 137 -2.91 49.91 -25.81
CA SER A 137 -2.91 50.15 -27.28
C SER A 137 -2.21 49.23 -28.34
N THR A 138 -3.03 48.43 -29.06
CA THR A 138 -3.27 48.35 -30.55
C THR A 138 -2.14 48.48 -31.61
N PRO A 139 -2.32 47.98 -32.88
CA PRO A 139 -3.14 46.85 -33.40
C PRO A 139 -2.40 45.95 -34.44
N GLY A 140 -3.01 44.86 -34.97
CA GLY A 140 -2.32 43.94 -35.92
C GLY A 140 -3.10 42.89 -36.73
N SER A 141 -4.15 43.29 -37.48
CA SER A 141 -4.64 42.74 -38.78
C SER A 141 -4.58 41.24 -39.18
N SER A 142 -5.73 40.77 -39.73
CA SER A 142 -5.87 40.03 -41.02
C SER A 142 -5.88 38.48 -41.15
N GLN A 143 -7.10 37.96 -41.37
CA GLN A 143 -7.58 37.30 -42.61
C GLN A 143 -7.36 35.80 -42.95
N ASN A 144 -8.44 35.27 -43.56
CA ASN A 144 -8.55 34.35 -44.72
C ASN A 144 -8.72 32.81 -44.56
N HIS A 145 -10.01 32.41 -44.63
CA HIS A 145 -10.63 31.64 -45.73
C HIS A 145 -10.50 30.10 -45.86
N VAL A 146 -11.68 29.45 -45.79
CA VAL A 146 -12.32 28.56 -46.80
C VAL A 146 -11.65 27.23 -47.19
N GLY A 147 -12.45 26.15 -47.24
CA GLY A 147 -12.02 24.82 -47.72
C GLY A 147 -13.02 23.68 -47.50
N ASP A 148 -14.26 23.87 -47.95
CA ASP A 148 -15.35 22.92 -48.32
C ASP A 148 -15.24 21.38 -48.10
N GLY A 149 -16.40 20.71 -48.01
CA GLY A 149 -16.55 19.38 -48.65
C GLY A 149 -17.37 18.31 -47.91
N GLU A 150 -18.69 18.32 -48.08
CA GLU A 150 -19.60 17.24 -47.65
C GLU A 150 -19.40 15.93 -48.46
N THR A 151 -19.71 14.75 -47.89
CA THR A 151 -20.86 13.90 -48.31
C THR A 151 -20.94 12.56 -47.52
N ALA A 152 -22.06 11.84 -47.69
CA ALA A 152 -22.43 10.58 -47.02
C ALA A 152 -21.80 9.31 -47.73
N ASP A 153 -22.14 8.03 -47.52
CA ASP A 153 -23.42 7.44 -47.08
C ASP A 153 -23.32 5.91 -46.74
N THR A 154 -24.46 5.32 -46.31
CA THR A 154 -24.89 3.91 -46.44
C THR A 154 -24.31 2.73 -45.60
N ASP A 155 -25.23 2.15 -44.80
CA ASP A 155 -25.65 0.72 -44.69
C ASP A 155 -24.82 -0.47 -44.10
N LYS A 156 -25.48 -1.11 -43.10
CA LYS A 156 -25.75 -2.56 -42.84
C LYS A 156 -24.72 -3.65 -43.20
N GLU A 157 -24.48 -4.58 -42.25
CA GLU A 157 -25.13 -5.92 -42.18
C GLU A 157 -24.66 -6.78 -40.97
N GLY A 158 -25.34 -7.91 -40.68
CA GLY A 158 -24.83 -8.99 -39.82
C GLY A 158 -25.62 -9.26 -38.51
N ALA A 159 -26.06 -10.51 -38.29
CA ALA A 159 -26.76 -10.98 -37.09
C ALA A 159 -26.62 -12.51 -36.91
N GLN A 160 -26.87 -13.06 -35.70
CA GLN A 160 -27.82 -14.20 -35.49
C GLN A 160 -27.87 -14.84 -34.07
N HIS A 161 -29.06 -15.39 -33.77
CA HIS A 161 -29.42 -16.56 -32.93
C HIS A 161 -29.37 -16.55 -31.39
N GLY A 162 -30.46 -17.08 -30.78
CA GLY A 162 -30.55 -17.54 -29.38
C GLY A 162 -31.87 -17.18 -28.68
N ALA A 163 -32.95 -17.95 -28.86
CA ALA A 163 -34.28 -17.60 -28.31
C ALA A 163 -35.06 -18.79 -27.71
N VAL A 164 -35.90 -18.55 -26.69
CA VAL A 164 -37.19 -19.22 -26.40
C VAL A 164 -38.13 -18.24 -25.64
N ARG A 165 -39.42 -18.22 -26.00
CA ARG A 165 -40.59 -17.71 -25.24
C ARG A 165 -41.72 -18.76 -25.29
N PRO A 166 -42.76 -18.67 -24.44
CA PRO A 166 -44.07 -18.11 -24.86
C PRO A 166 -44.48 -16.89 -23.98
N GLU A 167 -45.14 -15.82 -24.45
CA GLU A 167 -46.51 -15.65 -24.99
C GLU A 167 -47.62 -15.76 -23.92
N THR A 168 -48.70 -14.96 -23.91
CA THR A 168 -49.38 -14.11 -24.95
C THR A 168 -49.48 -12.62 -24.49
N SER A 169 -49.43 -11.57 -25.34
CA SER A 169 -50.39 -11.08 -26.36
C SER A 169 -51.81 -10.82 -25.78
N ARG A 170 -52.53 -9.70 -26.02
CA ARG A 170 -52.59 -8.63 -27.06
C ARG A 170 -52.99 -7.28 -26.36
N ASP A 171 -53.13 -6.04 -26.88
CA ASP A 171 -52.84 -5.20 -28.08
C ASP A 171 -53.29 -3.74 -27.68
N GLN A 172 -53.19 -2.58 -28.37
CA GLN A 172 -52.58 -2.01 -29.59
C GLN A 172 -52.49 -0.46 -29.39
N SER A 173 -51.42 0.26 -29.78
CA SER A 173 -51.31 1.24 -30.93
C SER A 173 -52.36 2.39 -31.03
N GLN A 174 -52.07 3.65 -31.40
CA GLN A 174 -50.84 4.30 -31.94
C GLN A 174 -50.99 5.86 -32.03
N ALA A 175 -49.87 6.61 -32.14
CA ALA A 175 -49.66 7.89 -32.90
C ALA A 175 -50.56 9.14 -32.64
N ASN A 176 -50.18 10.41 -32.83
CA ASN A 176 -48.93 11.18 -33.06
C ASN A 176 -49.15 12.60 -32.43
N GLY A 177 -48.16 13.47 -32.15
CA GLY A 177 -47.53 14.46 -33.07
C GLY A 177 -48.45 15.66 -33.41
N GLU A 178 -48.03 16.94 -33.46
CA GLU A 178 -46.72 17.62 -33.30
C GLU A 178 -46.89 19.12 -32.89
N THR A 179 -45.81 19.74 -32.40
CA THR A 179 -45.37 21.18 -32.42
C THR A 179 -46.37 22.36 -32.60
N GLY A 180 -46.15 23.46 -31.87
CA GLY A 180 -46.65 24.80 -32.29
C GLY A 180 -46.48 25.97 -31.30
N GLU A 181 -45.66 26.96 -31.67
CA GLU A 181 -45.45 28.28 -31.03
C GLU A 181 -46.64 29.26 -31.30
N VAL A 182 -46.80 30.51 -30.81
CA VAL A 182 -45.92 31.49 -30.13
C VAL A 182 -46.72 32.67 -29.45
N GLU A 183 -46.07 33.42 -28.54
CA GLU A 183 -46.32 34.83 -28.05
C GLU A 183 -47.59 35.31 -27.29
N GLU A 184 -47.44 36.48 -26.66
CA GLU A 184 -48.37 37.22 -25.79
C GLU A 184 -49.20 38.30 -26.52
N ALA A 185 -50.34 38.76 -25.94
CA ALA A 185 -50.58 40.21 -25.72
C ALA A 185 -51.88 40.57 -24.92
N ARG A 186 -51.68 41.47 -23.95
CA ARG A 186 -52.59 42.24 -23.06
C ARG A 186 -53.97 42.74 -23.56
N ASN A 187 -54.85 42.96 -22.55
CA ASN A 187 -56.03 43.86 -22.48
C ASN A 187 -57.31 43.42 -23.26
N THR A 188 -58.54 43.75 -22.86
CA THR A 188 -59.05 44.75 -21.87
C THR A 188 -60.31 44.23 -21.13
N ALA A 189 -60.87 45.00 -20.18
CA ALA A 189 -61.90 44.55 -19.23
C ALA A 189 -63.38 44.62 -19.70
N GLY A 190 -64.23 43.81 -19.04
CA GLY A 190 -65.69 43.74 -19.20
C GLY A 190 -66.15 42.30 -19.52
N THR A 191 -67.20 41.72 -18.90
CA THR A 191 -68.16 42.24 -17.91
C THR A 191 -68.62 41.10 -16.97
N ASN A 192 -69.09 41.40 -15.76
CA ASN A 192 -69.54 40.39 -14.78
C ASN A 192 -70.83 39.68 -15.21
N ASN A 193 -70.81 38.35 -15.34
CA ASN A 193 -71.83 37.41 -14.83
C ASN A 193 -71.51 35.93 -15.13
N THR A 194 -70.36 35.41 -14.68
CA THR A 194 -70.06 33.95 -14.77
C THR A 194 -69.09 33.44 -13.69
N GLN A 195 -68.74 34.26 -12.69
CA GLN A 195 -67.73 33.91 -11.67
C GLN A 195 -68.26 33.23 -10.40
N GLN A 196 -69.56 32.89 -10.31
CA GLN A 196 -70.08 32.08 -9.19
C GLN A 196 -70.14 30.57 -9.50
N GLU A 197 -70.27 30.16 -10.76
CA GLU A 197 -70.27 28.73 -11.13
C GLU A 197 -68.84 28.19 -11.35
N ALA A 198 -67.94 29.02 -11.89
CA ALA A 198 -66.52 28.67 -12.08
C ALA A 198 -65.71 28.60 -10.76
N ALA A 199 -66.13 29.31 -9.71
CA ALA A 199 -65.47 29.27 -8.41
C ALA A 199 -65.84 28.02 -7.60
N GLY A 200 -67.13 27.62 -7.64
CA GLY A 200 -67.59 26.39 -6.99
C GLY A 200 -66.93 25.15 -7.60
N THR A 201 -66.92 25.03 -8.93
CA THR A 201 -66.32 23.89 -9.63
C THR A 201 -64.80 23.75 -9.39
N LEU A 202 -64.05 24.85 -9.37
CA LEU A 202 -62.62 24.81 -9.02
C LEU A 202 -62.37 24.39 -7.56
N GLN A 203 -63.23 24.81 -6.63
CA GLN A 203 -63.12 24.39 -5.24
C GLN A 203 -63.53 22.93 -5.05
N GLU A 204 -64.60 22.46 -5.72
CA GLU A 204 -65.03 21.06 -5.74
C GLU A 204 -63.98 20.14 -6.39
N ASP A 205 -63.28 20.58 -7.45
CA ASP A 205 -62.16 19.82 -8.05
C ASP A 205 -60.95 19.73 -7.09
N VAL A 206 -60.61 20.80 -6.37
CA VAL A 206 -59.53 20.78 -5.37
C VAL A 206 -59.91 19.95 -4.15
N GLU A 207 -61.14 20.07 -3.65
CA GLU A 207 -61.65 19.24 -2.56
C GLU A 207 -61.71 17.77 -2.98
N ARG A 208 -62.13 17.44 -4.22
CA ARG A 208 -62.06 16.07 -4.74
C ARG A 208 -60.63 15.57 -4.89
N GLN A 209 -59.67 16.37 -5.37
CA GLN A 209 -58.26 15.95 -5.41
C GLN A 209 -57.68 15.71 -4.01
N ILE A 210 -58.06 16.52 -3.01
CA ILE A 210 -57.70 16.30 -1.61
C ILE A 210 -58.37 15.02 -1.06
N GLU A 211 -59.61 14.72 -1.44
CA GLU A 211 -60.34 13.50 -1.05
C GLU A 211 -59.75 12.25 -1.73
N GLU A 212 -59.40 12.32 -3.01
CA GLU A 212 -58.70 11.27 -3.76
C GLU A 212 -57.28 11.02 -3.21
N ALA A 213 -56.56 12.07 -2.82
CA ALA A 213 -55.28 11.97 -2.13
C ALA A 213 -55.42 11.33 -0.74
N LYS A 214 -56.41 11.76 0.07
CA LYS A 214 -56.76 11.13 1.36
C LYS A 214 -57.14 9.66 1.20
N ALA A 215 -57.94 9.32 0.18
CA ALA A 215 -58.35 7.95 -0.10
C ALA A 215 -57.17 7.08 -0.57
N THR A 216 -56.26 7.64 -1.37
CA THR A 216 -55.03 6.98 -1.80
C THR A 216 -54.09 6.75 -0.61
N GLN A 217 -53.90 7.75 0.24
CA GLN A 217 -53.12 7.64 1.47
C GLN A 217 -53.73 6.61 2.43
N ALA A 218 -55.05 6.65 2.67
CA ALA A 218 -55.75 5.66 3.49
C ALA A 218 -55.64 4.23 2.93
N LYS A 219 -55.56 4.07 1.61
CA LYS A 219 -55.34 2.76 0.95
C LYS A 219 -53.90 2.27 1.11
N ILE A 220 -52.91 3.16 1.00
CA ILE A 220 -51.50 2.89 1.32
C ILE A 220 -51.35 2.49 2.80
N ASP A 221 -51.99 3.23 3.71
CA ASP A 221 -51.94 2.95 5.14
C ASP A 221 -52.69 1.67 5.51
N MET A 222 -53.80 1.34 4.82
CA MET A 222 -54.46 0.04 4.94
C MET A 222 -53.55 -1.10 4.46
N GLN A 223 -52.83 -0.94 3.34
CA GLN A 223 -51.83 -1.92 2.89
C GLN A 223 -50.68 -2.06 3.89
N ARG A 224 -50.18 -0.95 4.46
CA ARG A 224 -49.16 -0.95 5.52
C ARG A 224 -49.65 -1.67 6.78
N GLN A 225 -50.87 -1.41 7.25
CA GLN A 225 -51.48 -2.11 8.39
C GLN A 225 -51.63 -3.62 8.12
N MET A 226 -52.09 -4.02 6.93
CA MET A 226 -52.19 -5.43 6.54
C MET A 226 -50.82 -6.11 6.46
N SER A 227 -49.78 -5.40 6.00
CA SER A 227 -48.40 -5.90 5.99
C SER A 227 -47.86 -6.09 7.41
N LYS A 228 -47.97 -5.07 8.28
CA LYS A 228 -47.56 -5.16 9.70
C LYS A 228 -48.25 -6.31 10.43
N LYS A 229 -49.57 -6.49 10.23
CA LYS A 229 -50.32 -7.60 10.84
C LYS A 229 -49.87 -8.97 10.35
N ARG A 230 -49.44 -9.09 9.08
CA ARG A 230 -48.84 -10.33 8.53
C ARG A 230 -47.44 -10.59 9.11
N GLN A 231 -46.61 -9.57 9.26
CA GLN A 231 -45.30 -9.68 9.90
C GLN A 231 -45.44 -10.13 11.37
N GLN A 232 -46.33 -9.48 12.14
CA GLN A 232 -46.63 -9.84 13.53
C GLN A 232 -47.09 -11.30 13.68
N LEU A 233 -47.99 -11.78 12.80
CA LEU A 233 -48.43 -13.18 12.81
C LEU A 233 -47.27 -14.14 12.52
N THR A 234 -46.43 -13.82 11.53
CA THR A 234 -45.25 -14.63 11.16
C THR A 234 -44.23 -14.70 12.31
N LEU A 235 -44.06 -13.61 13.05
CA LEU A 235 -43.20 -13.54 14.24
C LEU A 235 -43.78 -14.34 15.40
N GLN A 236 -45.10 -14.30 15.62
CA GLN A 236 -45.78 -15.13 16.61
C GLN A 236 -45.63 -16.63 16.29
N GLU A 237 -45.80 -17.05 15.04
CA GLU A 237 -45.58 -18.45 14.61
C GLU A 237 -44.12 -18.92 14.88
N LYS A 238 -43.13 -18.04 14.64
CA LYS A 238 -41.71 -18.31 14.98
C LYS A 238 -41.51 -18.47 16.49
N LEU A 239 -42.13 -17.60 17.30
CA LEU A 239 -42.03 -17.64 18.77
C LEU A 239 -42.69 -18.90 19.35
N GLU A 240 -43.89 -19.28 18.90
CA GLU A 240 -44.58 -20.50 19.35
C GLU A 240 -43.80 -21.78 18.99
N ALA A 241 -43.23 -21.85 17.77
CA ALA A 241 -42.34 -22.94 17.37
C ALA A 241 -41.08 -23.01 18.25
N ARG A 242 -40.51 -21.85 18.61
CA ARG A 242 -39.36 -21.75 19.52
C ARG A 242 -39.72 -22.14 20.96
N LYS A 243 -40.90 -21.77 21.46
CA LYS A 243 -41.41 -22.17 22.78
C LYS A 243 -41.52 -23.69 22.88
N ARG A 244 -41.99 -24.36 21.81
CA ARG A 244 -41.98 -25.82 21.74
C ARG A 244 -40.56 -26.40 21.77
N LYS A 245 -39.61 -25.85 20.97
CA LYS A 245 -38.20 -26.29 21.02
C LYS A 245 -37.56 -26.07 22.40
N ARG A 246 -37.76 -24.90 23.02
CA ARG A 246 -37.26 -24.59 24.38
C ARG A 246 -37.77 -25.62 25.39
N GLN A 247 -39.05 -26.02 25.32
CA GLN A 247 -39.59 -27.10 26.16
C GLN A 247 -39.01 -28.48 25.82
N GLU A 248 -38.85 -28.82 24.53
CA GLU A 248 -38.21 -30.07 24.10
C GLU A 248 -36.75 -30.19 24.60
N ASP A 249 -35.99 -29.10 24.58
CA ASP A 249 -34.61 -29.05 25.07
C ASP A 249 -34.51 -29.00 26.61
N VAL A 250 -35.43 -28.32 27.31
CA VAL A 250 -35.55 -28.40 28.79
C VAL A 250 -35.86 -29.83 29.22
N ASN A 251 -36.87 -30.46 28.62
CA ASN A 251 -37.22 -31.86 28.90
C ASN A 251 -36.01 -32.79 28.65
N ARG A 252 -35.24 -32.56 27.58
CA ARG A 252 -34.00 -33.31 27.28
C ARG A 252 -32.89 -33.05 28.30
N GLN A 253 -32.76 -31.83 28.83
CA GLN A 253 -31.81 -31.52 29.91
C GLN A 253 -32.23 -32.14 31.24
N GLU A 254 -33.54 -32.18 31.54
CA GLU A 254 -34.07 -32.88 32.71
C GLU A 254 -33.90 -34.40 32.59
N GLU A 255 -34.17 -35.00 31.43
CA GLU A 255 -33.85 -36.41 31.16
C GLU A 255 -32.35 -36.71 31.31
N LYS A 256 -31.48 -35.81 30.85
CA LYS A 256 -30.02 -35.95 30.98
C LYS A 256 -29.58 -35.83 32.44
N ARG A 257 -30.03 -34.81 33.17
CA ARG A 257 -29.72 -34.59 34.59
C ARG A 257 -30.27 -35.72 35.47
N ALA A 258 -31.48 -36.21 35.17
CA ALA A 258 -32.07 -37.36 35.85
C ALA A 258 -31.32 -38.66 35.55
N ARG A 259 -30.80 -38.86 34.32
CA ARG A 259 -29.89 -39.98 34.01
C ARG A 259 -28.56 -39.87 34.75
N GLU A 260 -28.01 -38.67 34.87
CA GLU A 260 -26.76 -38.39 35.59
C GLU A 260 -26.93 -38.65 37.11
N GLU A 261 -27.97 -38.11 37.74
CA GLU A 261 -28.34 -38.43 39.13
C GLU A 261 -28.63 -39.93 39.35
N LEU A 262 -29.29 -40.60 38.39
CA LEU A 262 -29.62 -42.02 38.52
C LEU A 262 -28.36 -42.89 38.44
N ALA A 263 -27.43 -42.55 37.55
CA ALA A 263 -26.12 -43.21 37.43
C ALA A 263 -25.28 -42.98 38.70
N GLU A 264 -25.25 -41.76 39.21
CA GLU A 264 -24.55 -41.40 40.45
C GLU A 264 -25.14 -42.12 41.68
N LYS A 265 -26.46 -42.25 41.78
CA LYS A 265 -27.15 -43.01 42.85
C LYS A 265 -27.00 -44.54 42.75
N HIS A 266 -26.76 -45.11 41.57
CA HIS A 266 -26.72 -46.57 41.37
C HIS A 266 -25.33 -47.16 41.12
N GLY A 267 -24.30 -46.34 40.87
CA GLY A 267 -22.91 -46.79 40.79
C GLY A 267 -22.58 -47.75 39.63
N ILE A 268 -23.44 -47.81 38.61
CA ILE A 268 -23.28 -48.69 37.43
C ILE A 268 -23.19 -47.82 36.18
N ALA A 269 -22.00 -47.74 35.58
CA ALA A 269 -21.82 -47.17 34.25
C ALA A 269 -22.34 -48.16 33.19
N MET A 270 -23.24 -47.71 32.32
CA MET A 270 -23.69 -48.46 31.15
C MET A 270 -22.90 -48.02 29.91
N PRO A 271 -22.32 -48.94 29.12
CA PRO A 271 -21.54 -48.58 27.93
C PRO A 271 -22.46 -48.22 26.75
N GLU A 272 -22.11 -47.13 26.06
CA GLU A 272 -22.83 -46.64 24.89
C GLU A 272 -22.24 -47.21 23.59
N GLN A 273 -22.97 -48.09 22.91
CA GLN A 273 -22.83 -48.34 21.45
C GLN A 273 -23.92 -49.27 20.89
N VAL A 274 -24.64 -48.81 19.86
CA VAL A 274 -24.78 -49.43 18.53
C VAL A 274 -25.54 -48.44 17.63
N LEU A 275 -25.08 -48.29 16.39
CA LEU A 275 -25.61 -47.37 15.37
C LEU A 275 -26.62 -48.13 14.46
N GLY A 276 -27.79 -47.55 14.12
CA GLY A 276 -28.71 -48.27 13.23
C GLY A 276 -30.03 -47.60 12.80
N GLN A 277 -29.95 -46.73 11.79
CA GLN A 277 -30.91 -46.56 10.66
C GLN A 277 -32.41 -46.23 10.87
N GLN A 278 -32.93 -45.54 9.84
CA GLN A 278 -34.28 -45.03 9.64
C GLN A 278 -35.40 -46.10 9.66
N THR A 279 -36.61 -45.75 10.12
CA THR A 279 -37.79 -45.71 9.22
C THR A 279 -39.01 -44.95 9.79
N GLN A 280 -39.68 -44.23 8.88
CA GLN A 280 -41.12 -43.88 8.79
C GLN A 280 -41.98 -43.79 10.07
N VAL A 281 -42.56 -42.60 10.28
CA VAL A 281 -43.84 -42.43 10.98
C VAL A 281 -44.98 -42.46 9.94
N THR A 282 -45.95 -43.35 10.11
CA THR A 282 -47.22 -43.33 9.35
C THR A 282 -48.42 -43.71 10.22
N ASP A 283 -49.40 -42.82 10.25
CA ASP A 283 -50.84 -43.03 10.40
C ASP A 283 -51.46 -43.89 11.54
N VAL A 284 -51.99 -43.16 12.54
CA VAL A 284 -53.45 -42.96 12.76
C VAL A 284 -54.35 -44.12 13.26
N LYS A 285 -55.21 -43.77 14.25
CA LYS A 285 -56.31 -44.54 14.92
C LYS A 285 -55.86 -45.73 15.79
N GLY A 286 -56.40 -45.94 16.99
CA GLY A 286 -57.45 -45.21 17.74
C GLY A 286 -58.25 -46.14 18.67
N MET A 287 -59.25 -45.58 19.37
CA MET A 287 -60.33 -46.29 20.09
C MET A 287 -59.99 -47.12 21.37
N ALA A 288 -59.78 -46.38 22.48
CA ALA A 288 -60.70 -46.29 23.63
C ALA A 288 -61.08 -47.52 24.52
N LYS A 289 -61.58 -47.17 25.73
CA LYS A 289 -62.18 -48.01 26.79
C LYS A 289 -61.18 -48.80 27.66
N SER A 290 -61.32 -48.88 28.98
CA SER A 290 -62.28 -48.23 29.91
C SER A 290 -61.87 -48.42 31.39
N ASN A 291 -62.40 -47.55 32.26
CA ASN A 291 -62.70 -47.72 33.69
C ASN A 291 -62.15 -48.96 34.43
N THR A 292 -61.57 -48.73 35.61
CA THR A 292 -62.33 -48.98 36.86
C THR A 292 -61.88 -48.03 37.98
N GLU A 293 -62.67 -47.97 39.05
CA GLU A 293 -62.53 -46.99 40.14
C GLU A 293 -61.47 -47.41 41.18
N GLY A 294 -60.91 -46.43 41.90
CA GLY A 294 -59.95 -46.68 42.97
C GLY A 294 -60.61 -47.08 44.30
N LYS A 295 -59.78 -47.46 45.29
CA LYS A 295 -60.19 -47.46 46.70
C LYS A 295 -59.03 -47.25 47.67
N THR A 296 -59.24 -46.35 48.62
CA THR A 296 -58.38 -46.04 49.75
C THR A 296 -58.43 -47.11 50.84
N VAL A 297 -57.30 -47.41 51.49
CA VAL A 297 -57.18 -47.68 52.95
C VAL A 297 -55.79 -47.19 53.40
N ARG A 298 -55.63 -46.84 54.68
CA ARG A 298 -54.38 -46.40 55.34
C ARG A 298 -53.99 -47.33 56.51
N PHE A 299 -52.77 -47.12 57.02
CA PHE A 299 -52.26 -47.43 58.36
C PHE A 299 -51.74 -48.85 58.66
N ALA A 300 -50.47 -48.91 59.08
CA ALA A 300 -49.96 -49.67 60.22
C ALA A 300 -48.67 -48.99 60.71
N ASP A 301 -48.38 -49.07 62.01
CA ASP A 301 -47.52 -48.10 62.72
C ASP A 301 -46.04 -48.50 62.91
N ASP A 302 -45.24 -47.51 63.32
CA ASP A 302 -44.09 -47.52 64.23
C ASP A 302 -43.16 -48.73 64.35
N THR A 303 -41.85 -48.43 64.33
CA THR A 303 -40.95 -48.91 65.40
C THR A 303 -39.77 -47.95 65.58
N ALA A 304 -39.44 -47.60 66.83
CA ALA A 304 -38.36 -46.67 67.17
C ALA A 304 -37.14 -47.38 67.79
N LEU A 305 -35.95 -46.84 67.55
CA LEU A 305 -34.74 -47.14 68.33
C LEU A 305 -33.93 -45.85 68.54
N ASN A 306 -33.61 -45.54 69.80
CA ASN A 306 -32.70 -44.47 70.18
C ASN A 306 -31.24 -44.92 70.07
N LEU A 307 -30.32 -43.97 69.88
CA LEU A 307 -28.96 -44.03 70.41
C LEU A 307 -28.38 -42.60 70.52
N ASP A 308 -28.20 -42.13 71.76
CA ASP A 308 -27.43 -40.93 72.09
C ASP A 308 -25.98 -41.30 72.42
N GLU A 309 -25.01 -40.41 72.15
CA GLU A 309 -24.12 -39.87 73.21
C GLU A 309 -23.20 -38.71 72.73
N LYS A 310 -23.35 -37.56 73.42
CA LYS A 310 -22.29 -36.64 73.93
C LYS A 310 -21.32 -35.90 72.97
N HIS A 311 -21.66 -34.61 72.76
CA HIS A 311 -20.92 -33.41 73.23
C HIS A 311 -19.37 -33.40 73.34
N GLU A 312 -18.79 -32.29 72.85
CA GLU A 312 -17.81 -31.48 73.59
C GLU A 312 -18.14 -29.97 73.38
N GLU A 313 -17.69 -29.06 74.25
CA GLU A 313 -18.19 -27.68 74.35
C GLU A 313 -17.23 -26.60 73.83
N VAL A 314 -17.78 -25.47 73.34
CA VAL A 314 -17.10 -24.16 73.33
C VAL A 314 -18.07 -23.09 73.84
N VAL A 315 -17.63 -22.29 74.82
CA VAL A 315 -18.44 -21.30 75.53
C VAL A 315 -18.29 -19.90 74.91
N ILE A 316 -19.41 -19.17 74.79
CA ILE A 316 -19.45 -17.71 74.53
C ILE A 316 -20.37 -17.04 75.58
N PRO A 317 -20.05 -15.86 76.13
CA PRO A 317 -20.65 -15.41 77.39
C PRO A 317 -21.90 -14.53 77.26
N SER A 318 -22.84 -14.74 78.20
CA SER A 318 -23.76 -13.78 78.84
C SER A 318 -24.74 -12.93 78.01
N GLU A 319 -25.97 -12.83 78.51
CA GLU A 319 -27.13 -12.16 77.90
C GLU A 319 -27.17 -10.63 78.10
N GLU A 320 -27.73 -9.92 77.13
CA GLU A 320 -28.49 -8.68 77.36
C GLU A 320 -29.86 -8.78 76.64
N PRO A 321 -30.89 -8.02 77.08
CA PRO A 321 -32.29 -8.43 76.89
C PRO A 321 -32.88 -8.15 75.50
N VAL A 322 -33.47 -9.19 74.90
CA VAL A 322 -34.15 -9.14 73.60
C VAL A 322 -35.53 -8.44 73.67
N PRO A 323 -35.79 -7.39 72.86
CA PRO A 323 -37.13 -6.85 72.66
C PRO A 323 -38.06 -7.83 71.94
N LYS A 324 -39.35 -7.83 72.26
CA LYS A 324 -40.31 -8.82 71.74
C LYS A 324 -40.65 -8.61 70.27
N GLY A 325 -40.67 -9.71 69.51
CA GLY A 325 -41.54 -9.87 68.34
C GLY A 325 -40.97 -9.36 67.02
N ILE A 326 -40.07 -10.15 66.43
CA ILE A 326 -39.73 -10.07 65.00
C ILE A 326 -39.93 -11.48 64.43
N ASP A 327 -40.71 -11.61 63.35
CA ASP A 327 -40.90 -12.88 62.66
C ASP A 327 -39.71 -13.13 61.72
N ARG A 328 -38.78 -13.99 62.18
CA ARG A 328 -37.61 -14.37 61.39
C ARG A 328 -37.98 -15.10 60.10
N HIS A 329 -39.13 -15.77 59.99
CA HIS A 329 -39.54 -16.36 58.72
C HIS A 329 -40.00 -15.29 57.73
N GLU A 330 -40.64 -14.21 58.18
CA GLU A 330 -40.99 -13.09 57.29
C GLU A 330 -39.73 -12.30 56.87
N GLU A 331 -38.76 -12.10 57.77
CA GLU A 331 -37.47 -11.48 57.44
C GLU A 331 -36.59 -12.34 56.53
N ILE A 332 -36.46 -13.65 56.80
CA ILE A 332 -35.73 -14.57 55.93
C ILE A 332 -36.38 -14.60 54.55
N LYS A 333 -37.72 -14.67 54.47
CA LYS A 333 -38.41 -14.69 53.19
C LYS A 333 -38.26 -13.37 52.42
N LYS A 334 -38.31 -12.22 53.10
CA LYS A 334 -37.97 -10.92 52.50
C LYS A 334 -36.51 -10.84 52.06
N ALA A 335 -35.58 -11.45 52.79
CA ALA A 335 -34.17 -11.52 52.40
C ALA A 335 -33.94 -12.46 51.21
N GLU A 336 -34.67 -13.57 51.10
CA GLU A 336 -34.67 -14.48 49.95
C GLU A 336 -35.31 -13.82 48.71
N GLU A 337 -36.42 -13.10 48.88
CA GLU A 337 -37.08 -12.31 47.84
C GLU A 337 -36.24 -11.08 47.40
N ALA A 338 -35.43 -10.50 48.29
CA ALA A 338 -34.52 -9.39 47.98
C ALA A 338 -33.12 -9.83 47.52
N ALA A 339 -32.69 -11.08 47.74
CA ALA A 339 -31.36 -11.55 47.39
C ALA A 339 -31.01 -11.47 45.88
N PRO A 340 -31.96 -11.64 44.93
CA PRO A 340 -31.73 -11.36 43.50
C PRO A 340 -31.68 -9.87 43.17
N LEU A 341 -32.35 -9.03 43.97
CA LEU A 341 -32.47 -7.58 43.73
C LEU A 341 -31.27 -6.76 44.20
N MET A 342 -30.37 -7.36 44.99
CA MET A 342 -29.09 -6.72 45.33
C MET A 342 -28.17 -6.61 44.09
N PRO A 343 -27.57 -5.45 43.80
CA PRO A 343 -26.59 -5.31 42.72
C PRO A 343 -25.40 -6.23 42.96
N LYS A 344 -25.08 -7.03 41.94
CA LYS A 344 -24.04 -8.07 41.94
C LYS A 344 -23.41 -8.14 40.56
N MET A 345 -22.11 -8.43 40.49
CA MET A 345 -21.42 -8.70 39.23
C MET A 345 -22.13 -9.85 38.48
N PRO A 346 -22.44 -9.71 37.18
CA PRO A 346 -22.95 -10.81 36.37
C PRO A 346 -21.89 -11.91 36.26
N VAL A 347 -22.32 -13.17 36.43
CA VAL A 347 -21.46 -14.36 36.36
C VAL A 347 -21.10 -14.67 34.91
N THR A 348 -22.02 -14.41 33.96
CA THR A 348 -21.80 -14.64 32.53
C THR A 348 -21.48 -13.34 31.78
N LYS A 349 -20.67 -13.40 30.72
CA LYS A 349 -20.37 -12.23 29.87
C LYS A 349 -21.48 -11.98 28.84
N LYS A 350 -21.59 -10.73 28.35
CA LYS A 350 -22.53 -10.33 27.29
C LYS A 350 -22.54 -11.33 26.14
N ALA A 351 -21.38 -11.71 25.62
CA ALA A 351 -21.24 -12.67 24.53
C ALA A 351 -21.86 -14.06 24.81
N SER A 352 -21.94 -14.49 26.07
CA SER A 352 -22.58 -15.77 26.48
C SER A 352 -24.08 -15.68 26.73
N VAL A 353 -24.67 -14.48 26.74
CA VAL A 353 -26.13 -14.28 26.84
C VAL A 353 -26.84 -14.67 25.52
N TYR A 354 -26.17 -14.45 24.37
CA TYR A 354 -26.69 -14.83 23.05
C TYR A 354 -26.33 -16.28 22.71
N LYS A 355 -27.30 -17.14 22.40
CA LYS A 355 -27.02 -18.41 21.71
C LYS A 355 -27.10 -18.16 20.20
N LYS A 356 -26.36 -18.92 19.39
CA LYS A 356 -26.35 -18.77 17.91
C LYS A 356 -27.75 -18.83 17.27
N GLU A 357 -28.70 -19.47 17.96
CA GLU A 357 -30.08 -19.67 17.53
C GLU A 357 -30.99 -18.49 17.88
N ASP A 358 -30.61 -17.59 18.79
CA ASP A 358 -31.40 -16.40 19.15
C ASP A 358 -31.18 -15.26 18.13
N ILE A 359 -29.99 -15.19 17.50
CA ILE A 359 -29.58 -14.12 16.56
C ILE A 359 -30.59 -13.90 15.42
N SER A 360 -31.11 -14.97 14.82
CA SER A 360 -32.10 -14.85 13.72
C SER A 360 -33.48 -14.37 14.18
N LEU A 361 -33.82 -14.53 15.46
CA LEU A 361 -35.06 -14.03 16.05
C LEU A 361 -34.89 -12.57 16.52
N PHE A 362 -33.71 -12.21 17.06
CA PHE A 362 -33.44 -10.83 17.47
C PHE A 362 -33.64 -9.84 16.32
N LYS A 363 -33.25 -10.20 15.08
CA LYS A 363 -33.56 -9.43 13.87
C LYS A 363 -35.07 -9.18 13.67
N ASP A 364 -35.92 -10.21 13.80
CA ASP A 364 -37.37 -10.05 13.68
C ASP A 364 -37.97 -9.17 14.80
N LEU A 365 -37.45 -9.30 16.03
CA LEU A 365 -37.89 -8.52 17.20
C LEU A 365 -37.44 -7.05 17.10
N GLU A 366 -36.24 -6.81 16.59
CA GLU A 366 -35.69 -5.48 16.23
C GLU A 366 -36.54 -4.81 15.16
N ASP A 367 -36.74 -5.48 14.02
CA ASP A 367 -37.50 -4.95 12.89
C ASP A 367 -38.96 -4.63 13.33
N HIS A 368 -39.58 -5.46 14.20
CA HIS A 368 -40.89 -5.17 14.81
C HIS A 368 -40.85 -3.92 15.72
N ALA A 369 -39.92 -3.86 16.67
CA ALA A 369 -39.79 -2.74 17.62
C ALA A 369 -39.53 -1.40 16.92
N VAL A 370 -38.63 -1.37 15.93
CA VAL A 370 -38.36 -0.19 15.09
C VAL A 370 -39.60 0.17 14.26
N SER A 371 -40.31 -0.81 13.68
CA SER A 371 -41.54 -0.54 12.93
C SER A 371 -42.66 0.11 13.76
N LEU A 372 -42.62 -0.05 15.10
CA LEU A 372 -43.52 0.62 16.04
C LEU A 372 -43.00 1.98 16.48
N ALA A 373 -41.69 2.14 16.68
CA ALA A 373 -41.06 3.43 17.00
C ALA A 373 -41.30 4.50 15.92
N LEU A 374 -41.35 4.08 14.65
CA LEU A 374 -41.68 4.95 13.50
C LEU A 374 -43.15 5.42 13.47
N VAL A 375 -44.03 4.89 14.32
CA VAL A 375 -45.41 5.37 14.46
C VAL A 375 -45.42 6.43 15.55
N LYS A 376 -45.67 7.70 15.18
CA LYS A 376 -45.78 8.81 16.16
C LYS A 376 -46.78 8.43 17.27
N PRO A 377 -46.36 8.41 18.55
CA PRO A 377 -47.25 8.13 19.68
C PRO A 377 -48.43 9.08 19.72
N LYS A 378 -49.62 8.56 20.02
CA LYS A 378 -50.84 9.36 20.19
C LYS A 378 -50.91 9.91 21.61
N THR A 379 -51.64 11.00 21.78
CA THR A 379 -51.99 11.57 23.10
C THR A 379 -52.83 10.62 23.97
N THR A 380 -53.38 9.55 23.39
CA THR A 380 -54.12 8.48 24.09
C THR A 380 -53.29 7.22 24.39
N ASP A 381 -52.04 7.12 23.92
CA ASP A 381 -51.23 5.92 24.13
C ASP A 381 -50.61 5.91 25.54
N THR A 382 -50.94 4.90 26.34
CA THR A 382 -50.38 4.66 27.68
C THR A 382 -49.19 3.70 27.63
N PHE A 383 -48.40 3.64 28.71
CA PHE A 383 -47.35 2.63 28.85
C PHE A 383 -47.89 1.18 28.74
N ALA A 384 -49.07 0.89 29.32
CA ALA A 384 -49.68 -0.43 29.23
C ALA A 384 -50.06 -0.80 27.79
N THR A 385 -50.77 0.09 27.09
CA THR A 385 -51.15 -0.12 25.68
C THR A 385 -49.95 -0.16 24.73
N LEU A 386 -48.85 0.52 25.07
CA LEU A 386 -47.60 0.38 24.33
C LEU A 386 -46.97 -1.00 24.55
N MET A 387 -46.94 -1.51 25.79
CA MET A 387 -46.44 -2.86 26.08
C MET A 387 -47.30 -3.95 25.42
N GLU A 388 -48.63 -3.81 25.36
CA GLU A 388 -49.53 -4.75 24.66
C GLU A 388 -49.24 -4.88 23.14
N VAL A 389 -48.68 -3.84 22.52
CA VAL A 389 -48.39 -3.80 21.08
C VAL A 389 -46.91 -4.10 20.78
N LEU A 390 -46.00 -3.62 21.65
CA LEU A 390 -44.56 -3.85 21.54
C LEU A 390 -44.19 -5.28 21.96
N LEU A 391 -44.68 -5.75 23.11
CA LEU A 391 -44.34 -7.05 23.67
C LEU A 391 -45.38 -8.08 23.24
N ILE A 392 -45.03 -8.82 22.18
CA ILE A 392 -45.77 -10.01 21.74
C ILE A 392 -45.84 -11.02 22.91
N HIS A 393 -46.89 -11.83 22.97
CA HIS A 393 -47.03 -12.85 24.03
C HIS A 393 -45.84 -13.85 24.03
N ASP A 394 -45.54 -14.41 25.21
CA ASP A 394 -44.51 -15.44 25.45
C ASP A 394 -43.03 -15.06 25.22
N LEU A 395 -42.65 -13.79 25.41
CA LEU A 395 -41.26 -13.33 25.41
C LEU A 395 -40.53 -13.55 26.75
N SER A 396 -39.25 -13.95 26.71
CA SER A 396 -38.34 -13.94 27.86
C SER A 396 -37.88 -12.52 28.24
N ASP A 397 -37.27 -12.35 29.40
CA ASP A 397 -36.85 -11.04 29.89
C ASP A 397 -35.76 -10.41 29.00
N LEU A 398 -34.81 -11.21 28.50
CA LEU A 398 -33.85 -10.78 27.48
C LEU A 398 -34.54 -10.27 26.19
N GLU A 399 -35.57 -10.99 25.72
CA GLU A 399 -36.29 -10.63 24.50
C GLU A 399 -37.11 -9.34 24.70
N LYS A 400 -37.79 -9.17 25.85
CA LYS A 400 -38.47 -7.91 26.22
C LYS A 400 -37.48 -6.74 26.31
N VAL A 401 -36.37 -6.92 27.03
CA VAL A 401 -35.36 -5.88 27.23
C VAL A 401 -34.75 -5.43 25.91
N ARG A 402 -34.51 -6.35 24.97
CA ARG A 402 -34.05 -6.01 23.61
C ARG A 402 -35.10 -5.19 22.84
N MET A 403 -36.38 -5.58 22.89
CA MET A 403 -37.44 -4.83 22.20
C MET A 403 -37.66 -3.42 22.79
N ILE A 404 -37.56 -3.27 24.11
CA ILE A 404 -37.66 -1.96 24.77
C ILE A 404 -36.45 -1.08 24.40
N PHE A 405 -35.23 -1.63 24.41
CA PHE A 405 -34.02 -0.91 23.97
C PHE A 405 -34.19 -0.37 22.56
N HIS A 406 -34.49 -1.23 21.57
CA HIS A 406 -34.63 -0.81 20.17
C HIS A 406 -35.81 0.12 19.93
N TRP A 407 -36.91 -0.02 20.68
CA TRP A 407 -38.01 0.95 20.59
C TRP A 407 -37.59 2.33 21.10
N VAL A 408 -36.81 2.42 22.19
CA VAL A 408 -36.30 3.70 22.74
C VAL A 408 -35.22 4.31 21.85
N THR A 409 -34.23 3.53 21.41
CA THR A 409 -33.11 4.03 20.59
C THR A 409 -33.53 4.42 19.18
N ALA A 410 -34.73 4.05 18.73
CA ALA A 410 -35.29 4.41 17.41
C ALA A 410 -36.17 5.67 17.42
N GLN A 411 -36.30 6.35 18.57
CA GLN A 411 -37.09 7.57 18.69
C GLN A 411 -36.32 8.78 18.13
N ASN A 412 -36.62 9.20 16.90
CA ASN A 412 -36.07 10.44 16.34
C ASN A 412 -36.77 11.67 16.95
N LEU A 413 -36.29 12.12 18.11
CA LEU A 413 -36.83 13.28 18.82
C LEU A 413 -36.78 14.57 17.99
N ASN A 414 -35.85 14.73 17.05
CA ASN A 414 -35.72 15.97 16.27
C ASN A 414 -36.96 16.20 15.38
N GLU A 415 -37.41 15.16 14.68
CA GLU A 415 -38.61 15.18 13.80
C GLU A 415 -39.95 15.06 14.54
N MET A 416 -39.92 14.79 15.85
CA MET A 416 -41.12 14.72 16.67
C MET A 416 -41.64 16.11 17.04
N SER A 417 -42.92 16.32 16.77
CA SER A 417 -43.73 17.42 17.25
C SER A 417 -44.73 16.86 18.25
N PHE A 418 -44.84 17.51 19.41
CA PHE A 418 -45.73 17.09 20.51
C PHE A 418 -46.78 18.18 20.73
N GLY A 419 -48.02 17.78 21.01
CA GLY A 419 -49.10 18.70 21.37
C GLY A 419 -48.97 19.24 22.80
N ASP A 420 -49.79 20.22 23.13
CA ASP A 420 -49.98 20.70 24.51
C ASP A 420 -50.96 19.82 25.31
N ASP A 421 -51.66 18.89 24.63
CA ASP A 421 -52.58 17.89 25.16
C ASP A 421 -51.92 16.53 25.44
N VAL A 422 -50.59 16.47 25.49
CA VAL A 422 -49.82 15.27 25.82
C VAL A 422 -49.71 15.09 27.34
N GLU A 423 -50.30 14.02 27.87
CA GLU A 423 -50.18 13.61 29.28
C GLU A 423 -48.74 13.29 29.68
N ASP A 424 -48.25 13.81 30.81
CA ASP A 424 -46.85 13.66 31.25
C ASP A 424 -46.46 12.18 31.52
N ASP A 425 -47.31 11.39 32.18
CA ASP A 425 -47.06 9.95 32.44
C ASP A 425 -47.48 9.05 31.28
N SER A 426 -47.08 9.43 30.06
CA SER A 426 -47.24 8.66 28.83
C SER A 426 -45.89 8.51 28.11
N PRO A 427 -45.74 7.52 27.19
CA PRO A 427 -44.56 7.44 26.34
C PRO A 427 -44.31 8.74 25.56
N ALA A 428 -45.37 9.40 25.09
CA ALA A 428 -45.30 10.70 24.42
C ALA A 428 -44.81 11.83 25.37
N GLY A 429 -45.29 11.85 26.61
CA GLY A 429 -44.91 12.83 27.63
C GLY A 429 -43.46 12.72 28.04
N TYR A 430 -42.95 11.50 28.24
CA TYR A 430 -41.53 11.28 28.50
C TYR A 430 -40.65 11.65 27.30
N LEU A 431 -41.05 11.34 26.06
CA LEU A 431 -40.29 11.74 24.86
C LEU A 431 -40.28 13.26 24.66
N LYS A 432 -41.42 13.95 24.92
CA LYS A 432 -41.50 15.41 25.00
C LYS A 432 -40.55 15.97 26.07
N ALA A 433 -40.56 15.38 27.26
CA ALA A 433 -39.71 15.81 28.37
C ALA A 433 -38.21 15.56 28.13
N ILE A 434 -37.82 14.50 27.39
CA ILE A 434 -36.43 14.30 26.96
C ILE A 434 -36.02 15.34 25.91
N LYS A 435 -36.90 15.63 24.93
CA LYS A 435 -36.66 16.68 23.92
C LYS A 435 -36.51 18.09 24.55
N GLU A 436 -37.18 18.33 25.67
CA GLU A 436 -37.12 19.57 26.44
C GLU A 436 -36.06 19.56 27.58
N GLU A 437 -35.17 18.56 27.60
CA GLU A 437 -34.10 18.38 28.62
C GLU A 437 -34.60 18.27 30.09
N ARG A 438 -35.88 17.96 30.28
CA ARG A 438 -36.56 17.78 31.59
C ARG A 438 -36.49 16.34 32.13
N GLN A 439 -36.22 15.36 31.27
CA GLN A 439 -36.10 13.94 31.59
C GLN A 439 -34.96 13.30 30.79
N THR A 440 -34.58 12.07 31.11
CA THR A 440 -33.51 11.34 30.40
C THR A 440 -34.01 10.01 29.82
N TYR A 441 -33.33 9.52 28.78
CA TYR A 441 -33.60 8.21 28.19
C TYR A 441 -33.63 7.08 29.24
N ALA A 442 -32.83 7.18 30.30
CA ALA A 442 -32.79 6.18 31.37
C ALA A 442 -34.07 6.12 32.21
N THR A 443 -34.72 7.27 32.47
CA THR A 443 -36.00 7.32 33.20
C THR A 443 -37.16 6.76 32.37
N LEU A 444 -37.18 7.02 31.06
CA LEU A 444 -38.12 6.40 30.13
C LEU A 444 -37.89 4.87 30.05
N PHE A 445 -36.64 4.42 29.96
CA PHE A 445 -36.32 2.99 29.92
C PHE A 445 -36.70 2.26 31.22
N GLU A 446 -36.47 2.86 32.40
CA GLU A 446 -36.94 2.31 33.68
C GLU A 446 -38.47 2.24 33.73
N ARG A 447 -39.19 3.28 33.26
CA ARG A 447 -40.66 3.31 33.20
C ARG A 447 -41.23 2.22 32.28
N LEU A 448 -40.61 2.01 31.11
CA LEU A 448 -40.99 0.94 30.17
C LEU A 448 -40.69 -0.45 30.72
N CYS A 449 -39.53 -0.66 31.36
CA CYS A 449 -39.20 -1.91 32.04
C CYS A 449 -40.22 -2.23 33.15
N SER A 450 -40.58 -1.24 33.97
CA SER A 450 -41.61 -1.39 35.00
C SER A 450 -42.97 -1.80 34.41
N ALA A 451 -43.38 -1.21 33.28
CA ALA A 451 -44.60 -1.61 32.57
C ALA A 451 -44.54 -3.02 31.96
N ALA A 452 -43.34 -3.50 31.62
CA ALA A 452 -43.08 -4.85 31.10
C ALA A 452 -42.93 -5.93 32.21
N GLY A 453 -43.02 -5.56 33.49
CA GLY A 453 -42.78 -6.45 34.62
C GLY A 453 -41.31 -6.78 34.87
N LEU A 454 -40.38 -5.94 34.38
CA LEU A 454 -38.93 -6.11 34.52
C LEU A 454 -38.37 -5.23 35.64
N HIS A 455 -37.40 -5.75 36.39
CA HIS A 455 -36.63 -4.94 37.34
C HIS A 455 -35.55 -4.13 36.60
N SER A 456 -35.69 -2.81 36.60
CA SER A 456 -34.71 -1.86 36.07
C SER A 456 -34.45 -0.77 37.10
N LYS A 457 -33.31 -0.09 36.98
CA LYS A 457 -32.85 0.93 37.90
C LYS A 457 -32.05 2.00 37.16
N THR A 458 -32.44 3.27 37.25
CA THR A 458 -31.63 4.40 36.79
C THR A 458 -30.43 4.58 37.73
N VAL A 459 -29.24 4.39 37.15
CA VAL A 459 -27.93 4.65 37.77
C VAL A 459 -27.54 6.08 37.43
N HIS A 460 -26.99 6.80 38.41
CA HIS A 460 -26.53 8.18 38.28
C HIS A 460 -25.02 8.24 38.49
N GLY A 461 -24.32 9.16 37.83
CA GLY A 461 -22.88 9.34 38.01
C GLY A 461 -22.23 10.29 37.02
N TYR A 462 -20.99 9.99 36.64
CA TYR A 462 -20.16 10.74 35.69
C TYR A 462 -19.93 9.94 34.41
N MET A 463 -19.85 10.63 33.28
CA MET A 463 -19.57 10.04 31.97
C MET A 463 -18.42 10.77 31.26
N LYS A 464 -17.46 10.06 30.67
CA LYS A 464 -16.41 10.66 29.81
C LYS A 464 -16.98 11.08 28.45
N GLY A 465 -17.96 11.97 28.45
CA GLY A 465 -18.82 12.28 27.30
C GLY A 465 -18.20 13.16 26.21
N VAL A 466 -19.03 14.02 25.62
CA VAL A 466 -18.65 14.96 24.55
C VAL A 466 -17.81 16.11 25.14
N ARG A 467 -16.69 16.46 24.48
CA ARG A 467 -15.68 17.42 25.00
C ARG A 467 -15.06 17.02 26.36
N TYR A 468 -15.00 15.73 26.69
CA TYR A 468 -14.10 15.23 27.73
C TYR A 468 -12.64 15.38 27.27
N ASN A 469 -11.76 15.74 28.20
CA ASN A 469 -10.31 15.73 28.05
C ASN A 469 -9.70 14.89 29.19
N PRO A 470 -8.61 14.14 29.00
CA PRO A 470 -8.02 13.29 30.04
C PRO A 470 -7.51 14.00 31.31
N ASP A 471 -7.43 15.35 31.32
CA ASP A 471 -7.06 16.15 32.48
C ASP A 471 -8.25 16.88 33.14
N HIS A 472 -9.44 16.28 33.07
CA HIS A 472 -10.67 16.75 33.72
C HIS A 472 -10.89 15.99 35.04
N HIS A 473 -11.08 16.71 36.15
CA HIS A 473 -11.49 16.18 37.45
C HIS A 473 -13.00 16.41 37.67
N PHE A 474 -13.69 15.45 38.30
CA PHE A 474 -15.16 15.45 38.38
C PHE A 474 -15.71 16.13 39.64
N ASP A 475 -15.92 17.45 39.56
CA ASP A 475 -16.25 18.33 40.69
C ASP A 475 -17.74 18.33 41.09
N GLY A 476 -18.23 17.18 41.57
CA GLY A 476 -19.52 17.09 42.27
C GLY A 476 -20.76 17.17 41.35
N PRO A 477 -21.96 17.53 41.89
CA PRO A 477 -23.22 17.49 41.15
C PRO A 477 -23.37 18.54 40.04
N GLY A 478 -22.49 19.55 40.00
CA GLY A 478 -22.52 20.62 39.00
C GLY A 478 -21.67 20.36 37.75
N ASP A 479 -21.03 19.20 37.64
CA ASP A 479 -20.15 18.89 36.52
C ASP A 479 -20.93 18.74 35.20
N ARG A 480 -20.40 19.32 34.11
CA ARG A 480 -20.91 19.19 32.74
C ARG A 480 -20.93 17.76 32.18
N HIS A 481 -20.33 16.81 32.90
CA HIS A 481 -20.23 15.39 32.57
C HIS A 481 -21.13 14.48 33.42
N ARG A 482 -22.05 15.03 34.23
CA ARG A 482 -23.07 14.23 34.93
C ARG A 482 -23.92 13.44 33.93
N GLY A 483 -24.34 12.23 34.30
CA GLY A 483 -25.09 11.34 33.43
C GLY A 483 -25.98 10.34 34.16
N THR A 484 -26.88 9.71 33.39
CA THR A 484 -27.79 8.66 33.84
C THR A 484 -27.94 7.56 32.80
N TRP A 485 -27.75 6.32 33.24
CA TRP A 485 -27.94 5.09 32.46
C TRP A 485 -28.76 4.09 33.28
N ASN A 486 -28.93 2.86 32.81
CA ASN A 486 -29.69 1.84 33.53
C ASN A 486 -28.83 0.63 33.92
N ALA A 487 -29.20 0.02 35.04
CA ALA A 487 -29.00 -1.40 35.29
C ALA A 487 -30.36 -2.12 35.17
N VAL A 488 -30.41 -3.28 34.54
CA VAL A 488 -31.61 -4.11 34.37
C VAL A 488 -31.31 -5.56 34.74
N LEU A 489 -32.27 -6.23 35.39
CA LEU A 489 -32.16 -7.63 35.77
C LEU A 489 -32.66 -8.50 34.60
N VAL A 490 -31.80 -9.37 34.06
CA VAL A 490 -32.10 -10.28 32.95
C VAL A 490 -31.66 -11.69 33.33
N ASP A 491 -32.59 -12.65 33.27
CA ASP A 491 -32.38 -14.06 33.63
C ASP A 491 -31.71 -14.27 35.02
N GLY A 492 -31.89 -13.31 35.94
CA GLY A 492 -31.33 -13.31 37.30
C GLY A 492 -30.00 -12.56 37.47
N GLU A 493 -29.44 -11.96 36.42
CA GLU A 493 -28.19 -11.19 36.46
C GLU A 493 -28.42 -9.70 36.16
N TRP A 494 -27.73 -8.80 36.88
CA TRP A 494 -27.77 -7.37 36.59
C TRP A 494 -26.88 -7.03 35.38
N ARG A 495 -27.42 -6.22 34.46
CA ARG A 495 -26.81 -5.82 33.19
C ARG A 495 -26.90 -4.32 32.97
N LEU A 496 -25.86 -3.72 32.42
CA LEU A 496 -25.81 -2.27 32.17
C LEU A 496 -26.36 -1.96 30.77
N ILE A 497 -27.18 -0.91 30.66
CA ILE A 497 -27.73 -0.40 29.39
C ILE A 497 -27.63 1.12 29.38
N ASP A 498 -27.23 1.69 28.23
CA ASP A 498 -27.41 3.12 27.96
C ASP A 498 -28.16 3.33 26.63
N CYS A 499 -29.40 3.80 26.73
CA CYS A 499 -30.24 4.11 25.56
C CYS A 499 -29.95 5.47 24.91
N HIS A 500 -29.24 6.37 25.59
CA HIS A 500 -28.83 7.65 25.01
C HIS A 500 -27.64 7.43 24.05
N TRP A 501 -26.56 6.83 24.54
CA TRP A 501 -25.39 6.47 23.73
C TRP A 501 -25.64 5.29 22.78
N GLY A 502 -26.61 4.42 23.09
CA GLY A 502 -27.13 3.40 22.17
C GLY A 502 -27.84 4.00 20.94
N SER A 503 -28.31 5.25 21.02
CA SER A 503 -28.91 5.98 19.90
C SER A 503 -27.85 6.76 19.10
N ARG A 504 -27.70 6.46 17.80
CA ARG A 504 -26.79 7.21 16.93
C ARG A 504 -27.41 8.55 16.56
N HIS A 505 -26.75 9.64 16.96
CA HIS A 505 -27.03 10.95 16.39
C HIS A 505 -26.57 10.97 14.92
N VAL A 506 -27.50 11.21 13.99
CA VAL A 506 -27.16 11.42 12.58
C VAL A 506 -26.39 12.73 12.45
N THR A 507 -25.21 12.64 11.85
CA THR A 507 -24.36 13.79 11.49
C THR A 507 -23.86 13.56 10.06
N GLY A 508 -24.59 14.09 9.09
CA GLY A 508 -24.32 13.94 7.65
C GLY A 508 -25.56 13.55 6.85
N ASP A 509 -25.81 14.35 5.81
CA ASP A 509 -26.72 14.21 4.66
C ASP A 509 -28.22 13.86 4.89
N ASP A 510 -29.06 14.80 4.45
CA ASP A 510 -30.50 14.62 4.23
C ASP A 510 -30.79 13.83 2.93
N GLN A 511 -31.97 13.22 2.86
CA GLN A 511 -32.55 12.46 1.73
C GLN A 511 -32.03 11.02 1.53
N VAL A 512 -32.70 10.06 2.18
CA VAL A 512 -32.74 8.65 1.78
C VAL A 512 -34.21 8.21 1.72
N ASP A 513 -34.57 7.39 0.72
CA ASP A 513 -35.95 6.97 0.46
C ASP A 513 -36.46 5.92 1.47
N ILE A 514 -37.78 5.93 1.72
CA ILE A 514 -38.43 5.27 2.86
C ILE A 514 -38.38 3.73 2.77
N ASP A 515 -38.18 3.16 1.58
CA ASP A 515 -38.07 1.70 1.39
C ASP A 515 -36.70 1.13 1.86
N GLN A 516 -35.78 1.96 2.39
CA GLN A 516 -34.46 1.54 2.92
C GLN A 516 -34.28 1.74 4.44
N LEU A 517 -35.30 1.45 5.25
CA LEU A 517 -35.29 1.67 6.70
C LEU A 517 -34.10 1.04 7.48
N THR A 518 -33.52 -0.07 7.00
CA THR A 518 -32.33 -0.68 7.64
C THR A 518 -31.01 -0.01 7.28
N THR A 519 -31.01 0.95 6.35
CA THR A 519 -29.84 1.73 5.93
C THR A 519 -29.79 3.09 6.65
N VAL A 520 -30.96 3.66 6.98
CA VAL A 520 -31.08 4.97 7.66
C VAL A 520 -30.91 4.85 9.17
N TYR A 521 -31.33 3.74 9.78
CA TYR A 521 -31.28 3.52 11.22
C TYR A 521 -30.15 2.57 11.64
N LYS A 522 -29.19 3.06 12.43
CA LYS A 522 -28.02 2.31 12.95
C LYS A 522 -27.89 2.59 14.45
N TYR A 523 -28.22 1.62 15.30
CA TYR A 523 -28.00 1.68 16.75
C TYR A 523 -26.57 1.26 17.11
N GLU A 524 -26.11 1.58 18.33
CA GLU A 524 -24.83 1.11 18.86
C GLU A 524 -25.05 -0.05 19.85
N GLU A 525 -24.90 -1.28 19.36
CA GLU A 525 -25.09 -2.52 20.13
C GLU A 525 -24.20 -2.59 21.37
N PHE A 526 -23.04 -1.90 21.41
CA PHE A 526 -22.15 -1.90 22.58
C PHE A 526 -22.88 -1.56 23.88
N TYR A 527 -23.77 -0.54 23.85
CA TYR A 527 -24.50 -0.04 25.02
C TYR A 527 -25.73 -0.90 25.41
N PHE A 528 -25.97 -2.02 24.73
CA PHE A 528 -26.95 -3.03 25.14
C PHE A 528 -26.30 -4.12 25.99
N LEU A 529 -26.70 -4.29 27.25
CA LEU A 529 -26.19 -5.31 28.19
C LEU A 529 -24.65 -5.31 28.33
N THR A 530 -24.01 -4.14 28.29
CA THR A 530 -22.55 -3.99 28.28
C THR A 530 -21.90 -4.71 29.46
N ASP A 531 -20.79 -5.42 29.21
CA ASP A 531 -20.01 -6.04 30.29
C ASP A 531 -19.41 -4.94 31.19
N PRO A 532 -19.52 -5.04 32.53
CA PRO A 532 -19.20 -3.90 33.42
C PRO A 532 -17.75 -3.40 33.31
N GLU A 533 -16.78 -4.29 33.08
CA GLU A 533 -15.38 -3.91 32.89
C GLU A 533 -15.11 -3.13 31.58
N GLN A 534 -16.09 -3.05 30.67
CA GLN A 534 -15.99 -2.26 29.43
C GLN A 534 -16.72 -0.91 29.55
N LEU A 535 -17.86 -0.88 30.25
CA LEU A 535 -18.60 0.38 30.44
C LEU A 535 -17.93 1.31 31.46
N ILE A 536 -17.23 0.76 32.47
CA ILE A 536 -16.54 1.53 33.51
C ILE A 536 -15.44 2.46 32.96
N ASP A 537 -14.85 2.18 31.79
CA ASP A 537 -13.92 3.09 31.11
C ASP A 537 -14.53 4.48 30.85
N THR A 538 -15.86 4.54 30.71
CA THR A 538 -16.61 5.72 30.30
C THR A 538 -17.71 6.15 31.26
N HIS A 539 -18.26 5.27 32.11
CA HIS A 539 -19.40 5.54 33.00
C HIS A 539 -19.07 5.15 34.45
N PHE A 540 -18.94 6.14 35.35
CA PHE A 540 -18.62 5.92 36.76
C PHE A 540 -19.81 6.31 37.66
N PRO A 541 -20.45 5.36 38.38
CA PRO A 541 -21.64 5.62 39.18
C PRO A 541 -21.32 6.30 40.53
N ASP A 542 -22.27 7.11 41.01
CA ASP A 542 -22.27 7.72 42.35
C ASP A 542 -22.24 6.68 43.49
N GLN A 543 -22.77 5.48 43.21
CA GLN A 543 -22.94 4.36 44.12
C GLN A 543 -22.03 3.21 43.65
N PRO A 544 -20.93 2.89 44.37
CA PRO A 544 -19.93 1.91 43.93
C PRO A 544 -20.48 0.52 43.62
N GLU A 545 -21.58 0.12 44.27
CA GLU A 545 -22.24 -1.16 44.04
C GLU A 545 -22.80 -1.29 42.61
N TRP A 546 -23.18 -0.19 41.95
CA TRP A 546 -23.64 -0.19 40.56
C TRP A 546 -22.51 -0.17 39.53
N GLN A 547 -21.24 -0.25 39.96
CA GLN A 547 -20.14 -0.60 39.05
C GLN A 547 -20.25 -2.07 38.59
N LEU A 548 -20.93 -2.94 39.36
CA LEU A 548 -21.08 -4.38 39.08
C LEU A 548 -19.75 -5.13 38.82
N LEU A 549 -18.65 -4.66 39.43
CA LEU A 549 -17.31 -5.28 39.38
C LEU A 549 -17.02 -6.10 40.64
N ASP A 550 -16.19 -7.15 40.51
CA ASP A 550 -15.55 -7.87 41.64
C ASP A 550 -14.80 -6.91 42.58
N LYS A 551 -14.15 -5.90 41.98
CA LYS A 551 -13.39 -4.84 42.66
C LYS A 551 -13.77 -3.50 42.06
N PRO A 552 -14.65 -2.73 42.71
CA PRO A 552 -14.95 -1.36 42.32
C PRO A 552 -13.68 -0.51 42.29
N ILE A 553 -13.54 0.34 41.27
CA ILE A 553 -12.44 1.30 41.14
C ILE A 553 -12.79 2.62 41.85
N SER A 554 -11.79 3.42 42.20
CA SER A 554 -12.03 4.77 42.74
C SER A 554 -12.30 5.79 41.64
N LEU A 555 -12.83 6.96 42.00
CA LEU A 555 -13.01 8.07 41.07
C LEU A 555 -11.67 8.55 40.48
N ALA A 556 -10.59 8.49 41.27
CA ALA A 556 -9.24 8.85 40.80
C ALA A 556 -8.68 7.84 39.78
N ASP A 557 -8.97 6.54 39.95
CA ASP A 557 -8.62 5.52 38.94
C ASP A 557 -9.42 5.72 37.64
N PHE A 558 -10.70 6.10 37.76
CA PHE A 558 -11.55 6.43 36.62
C PHE A 558 -11.06 7.68 35.87
N GLU A 559 -10.76 8.76 36.58
CA GLU A 559 -10.16 9.99 36.01
C GLU A 559 -8.85 9.70 35.29
N ALA A 560 -7.95 8.96 35.94
CA ALA A 560 -6.67 8.58 35.36
C ALA A 560 -6.81 7.65 34.14
N GLY A 561 -7.84 6.82 34.07
CA GLY A 561 -8.01 5.82 33.01
C GLY A 561 -8.22 6.39 31.59
N VAL A 562 -7.67 5.72 30.58
CA VAL A 562 -7.90 6.02 29.16
C VAL A 562 -9.41 6.07 28.85
N LYS A 563 -9.84 6.97 27.95
CA LYS A 563 -11.19 6.89 27.37
C LYS A 563 -11.17 5.95 26.17
N CYS A 564 -11.79 4.79 26.29
CA CYS A 564 -12.07 3.87 25.19
C CYS A 564 -13.49 4.09 24.63
N TRP A 565 -13.66 3.92 23.33
CA TRP A 565 -14.98 3.95 22.64
C TRP A 565 -15.43 2.53 22.28
N PRO A 566 -16.72 2.30 21.94
CA PRO A 566 -17.25 1.01 21.49
C PRO A 566 -16.38 0.25 20.49
N LEU A 567 -15.78 0.95 19.52
CA LEU A 567 -14.96 0.34 18.47
C LEU A 567 -13.64 -0.25 18.99
N PHE A 568 -13.10 0.22 20.12
CA PHE A 568 -11.95 -0.41 20.79
C PHE A 568 -12.24 -1.88 21.12
N TYR A 569 -13.40 -2.11 21.75
CA TYR A 569 -13.85 -3.45 22.14
C TYR A 569 -14.23 -4.31 20.93
N LYS A 570 -14.85 -3.71 19.91
CA LYS A 570 -15.21 -4.41 18.65
C LYS A 570 -13.98 -4.86 17.85
N LEU A 571 -12.91 -4.06 17.81
CA LEU A 571 -11.63 -4.41 17.16
C LEU A 571 -10.72 -5.31 18.02
N HIS A 572 -11.22 -5.81 19.16
CA HIS A 572 -10.44 -6.59 20.14
C HIS A 572 -9.15 -5.89 20.59
N ALA A 573 -9.19 -4.55 20.66
CA ALA A 573 -8.03 -3.73 20.96
C ALA A 573 -7.63 -3.80 22.45
N SER A 574 -6.38 -3.42 22.74
CA SER A 574 -5.80 -3.47 24.08
C SER A 574 -4.84 -2.30 24.34
N LEU A 575 -4.81 -1.82 25.58
CA LEU A 575 -3.91 -0.75 26.03
C LEU A 575 -2.53 -1.35 26.36
N VAL A 576 -1.57 -1.24 25.44
CA VAL A 576 -0.27 -1.95 25.54
C VAL A 576 0.79 -1.13 26.28
N SER A 577 0.99 0.15 25.95
CA SER A 577 2.02 0.96 26.61
C SER A 577 1.55 1.71 27.86
N HIS A 578 0.34 2.29 27.83
CA HIS A 578 -0.17 3.13 28.92
C HIS A 578 -1.62 2.79 29.26
N LYS A 579 -1.92 2.66 30.56
CA LYS A 579 -3.30 2.57 31.09
C LYS A 579 -3.84 3.89 31.63
N SER A 580 -2.97 4.88 31.76
CA SER A 580 -3.36 6.26 32.06
C SER A 580 -3.72 6.97 30.75
N GLY A 581 -4.82 7.73 30.76
CA GLY A 581 -5.19 8.68 29.71
C GLY A 581 -4.26 9.90 29.64
N ILE A 582 -3.41 10.12 30.64
CA ILE A 582 -2.35 11.13 30.63
C ILE A 582 -0.97 10.45 30.52
N VAL A 583 -0.16 10.88 29.56
CA VAL A 583 1.22 10.42 29.32
C VAL A 583 2.17 11.61 29.43
N HIS A 584 3.08 11.61 30.40
CA HIS A 584 4.07 12.68 30.58
C HIS A 584 5.34 12.39 29.76
N THR A 585 6.00 13.44 29.29
CA THR A 585 7.33 13.36 28.66
C THR A 585 8.26 14.48 29.10
N GLU A 586 9.51 14.11 29.37
CA GLU A 586 10.62 14.99 29.77
C GLU A 586 11.46 15.48 28.57
N ASP A 587 11.39 14.82 27.41
CA ASP A 587 12.19 15.13 26.21
C ASP A 587 11.32 15.52 24.99
N GLY A 588 10.01 15.63 25.16
CA GLY A 588 9.03 15.86 24.09
C GLY A 588 8.61 14.60 23.32
N THR A 589 9.20 13.43 23.58
CA THR A 589 8.86 12.15 22.94
C THR A 589 7.94 11.30 23.81
N ALA A 590 6.86 10.73 23.26
CA ALA A 590 5.98 9.77 23.94
C ALA A 590 5.48 8.68 22.98
N GLU A 591 5.52 7.41 23.39
CA GLU A 591 5.09 6.27 22.56
C GLU A 591 3.79 5.62 23.09
N ILE A 592 2.74 5.68 22.29
CA ILE A 592 1.43 5.10 22.60
C ILE A 592 1.20 3.86 21.72
N ARG A 593 0.98 2.69 22.34
CA ARG A 593 0.76 1.42 21.64
C ARG A 593 -0.64 0.87 21.91
N VAL A 594 -1.35 0.52 20.84
CA VAL A 594 -2.68 -0.11 20.86
C VAL A 594 -2.54 -1.50 20.23
N GLY A 595 -2.69 -2.54 21.05
CA GLY A 595 -2.52 -3.94 20.63
C GLY A 595 -3.78 -4.55 20.07
N PHE A 596 -3.64 -5.53 19.18
CA PHE A 596 -4.73 -6.28 18.53
C PHE A 596 -4.33 -7.74 18.28
N PRO A 597 -5.27 -8.67 18.00
CA PRO A 597 -4.93 -10.06 17.72
C PRO A 597 -4.12 -10.20 16.42
N LYS A 598 -3.06 -11.02 16.41
CA LYS A 598 -2.18 -11.21 15.23
C LYS A 598 -2.94 -11.67 13.98
N ASP A 599 -3.99 -12.48 14.16
CA ASP A 599 -4.86 -12.94 13.07
C ASP A 599 -5.65 -11.79 12.41
N ASP A 600 -5.77 -10.63 13.05
CA ASP A 600 -6.49 -9.45 12.58
C ASP A 600 -5.58 -8.36 11.96
N PHE A 601 -4.25 -8.55 11.93
CA PHE A 601 -3.26 -7.60 11.37
C PHE A 601 -3.58 -7.09 9.96
N THR A 602 -4.16 -7.93 9.09
CA THR A 602 -4.59 -7.53 7.73
C THR A 602 -6.04 -7.06 7.64
N LYS A 603 -6.80 -7.17 8.73
CA LYS A 603 -8.24 -6.88 8.84
C LYS A 603 -8.53 -5.57 9.58
N VAL A 604 -7.56 -4.99 10.30
CA VAL A 604 -7.72 -3.71 11.00
C VAL A 604 -6.88 -2.60 10.34
N ARG A 605 -7.38 -1.37 10.47
CA ARG A 605 -6.64 -0.14 10.17
C ARG A 605 -6.85 0.83 11.32
N PHE A 606 -5.77 1.37 11.87
CA PHE A 606 -5.82 2.52 12.77
C PHE A 606 -5.31 3.78 12.07
N SER A 607 -5.76 4.93 12.55
CA SER A 607 -5.28 6.25 12.19
C SER A 607 -5.39 7.16 13.43
N TYR A 608 -4.91 8.39 13.35
CA TYR A 608 -4.85 9.29 14.51
C TYR A 608 -5.13 10.73 14.10
N ARG A 609 -5.37 11.57 15.11
CA ARG A 609 -5.26 13.03 14.98
C ARG A 609 -4.62 13.61 16.24
N LEU A 610 -3.52 14.34 16.07
CA LEU A 610 -2.87 15.10 17.15
C LEU A 610 -3.39 16.54 17.14
N LYS A 611 -3.76 17.05 18.31
CA LYS A 611 -4.27 18.41 18.55
C LYS A 611 -3.63 19.03 19.78
N THR A 612 -3.69 20.34 19.93
CA THR A 612 -3.52 20.99 21.24
C THR A 612 -4.67 20.65 22.18
N LYS A 613 -4.53 20.90 23.49
CA LYS A 613 -5.64 20.80 24.47
C LYS A 613 -6.88 21.61 24.06
N ASP A 614 -6.66 22.76 23.42
CA ASP A 614 -7.68 23.67 22.89
C ASP A 614 -8.19 23.26 21.49
N ARG A 615 -7.85 22.04 21.06
CA ARG A 615 -8.35 21.34 19.86
C ARG A 615 -7.97 22.00 18.53
N GLN A 616 -6.85 22.74 18.51
CA GLN A 616 -6.22 23.22 17.28
C GLN A 616 -5.40 22.08 16.65
N ASP A 617 -5.54 21.89 15.34
CA ASP A 617 -4.82 20.87 14.55
C ASP A 617 -3.43 21.34 14.06
N THR A 618 -3.00 22.58 14.36
CA THR A 618 -1.72 23.16 13.91
C THR A 618 -0.97 23.89 15.05
N VAL A 619 0.35 24.01 14.91
CA VAL A 619 1.24 24.88 15.70
C VAL A 619 2.23 25.55 14.75
N ASP A 620 2.44 26.86 14.88
CA ASP A 620 3.31 27.69 14.01
C ASP A 620 3.07 27.51 12.50
N GLY A 621 1.82 27.21 12.11
CA GLY A 621 1.41 26.96 10.72
C GLY A 621 1.72 25.55 10.21
N VAL A 622 2.23 24.65 11.04
CA VAL A 622 2.50 23.24 10.71
C VAL A 622 1.42 22.35 11.34
N GLU A 623 0.89 21.39 10.57
CA GLU A 623 -0.07 20.41 11.07
C GLU A 623 0.53 19.49 12.14
N LEU A 624 -0.20 19.30 13.24
CA LEU A 624 0.26 18.52 14.38
C LEU A 624 0.41 17.02 14.08
N ASN A 625 -0.33 16.49 13.10
CA ASN A 625 -0.16 15.11 12.66
C ASN A 625 1.26 14.80 12.17
N ARG A 626 1.96 15.82 11.63
CA ARG A 626 3.35 15.70 11.17
C ARG A 626 4.37 15.51 12.31
N TYR A 627 3.92 15.50 13.56
CA TYR A 627 4.71 15.23 14.74
C TYR A 627 4.41 13.85 15.36
N VAL A 628 3.80 12.93 14.59
CA VAL A 628 3.54 11.54 15.00
C VAL A 628 4.09 10.56 13.97
N LEU A 629 4.94 9.65 14.43
CA LEU A 629 5.34 8.46 13.68
C LEU A 629 4.37 7.31 14.01
N GLN A 630 3.46 6.97 13.10
CA GLN A 630 2.65 5.75 13.18
C GLN A 630 3.43 4.56 12.60
N GLU A 631 3.48 3.43 13.30
CA GLU A 631 4.05 2.15 12.81
C GLU A 631 3.12 0.97 13.10
N THR A 632 2.76 0.19 12.08
CA THR A 632 1.99 -1.05 12.25
C THR A 632 2.92 -2.25 12.44
N LYS A 633 2.92 -2.86 13.63
CA LYS A 633 3.59 -4.14 13.93
C LYS A 633 2.57 -5.29 13.89
N ASP A 634 3.00 -6.54 14.06
CA ASP A 634 2.14 -7.71 13.84
C ASP A 634 1.11 -7.98 14.96
N ASP A 635 1.27 -7.40 16.15
CA ASP A 635 0.30 -7.42 17.27
C ASP A 635 -0.09 -6.04 17.84
N HIS A 636 0.41 -4.94 17.28
CA HIS A 636 0.04 -3.59 17.73
C HIS A 636 0.31 -2.51 16.69
N GLU A 637 -0.44 -1.42 16.79
CA GLU A 637 -0.10 -0.13 16.20
C GLU A 637 0.67 0.69 17.24
N SER A 638 1.76 1.35 16.84
CA SER A 638 2.48 2.32 17.67
C SER A 638 2.34 3.73 17.10
N PHE A 639 2.21 4.71 17.98
CA PHE A 639 2.17 6.15 17.69
C PHE A 639 3.24 6.84 18.54
N THR A 640 4.39 7.14 17.94
CA THR A 640 5.45 7.91 18.61
C THR A 640 5.24 9.39 18.33
N VAL A 641 4.75 10.11 19.33
CA VAL A 641 4.52 11.56 19.31
C VAL A 641 5.82 12.27 19.68
N GLN A 642 6.23 13.28 18.91
CA GLN A 642 7.39 14.15 19.18
C GLN A 642 6.95 15.61 19.13
N VAL A 643 6.51 16.18 20.25
CA VAL A 643 5.84 17.49 20.23
C VAL A 643 6.82 18.64 19.95
N PRO A 644 6.41 19.68 19.20
CA PRO A 644 7.29 20.78 18.82
C PRO A 644 7.57 21.78 19.96
N THR A 645 6.66 21.90 20.92
CA THR A 645 6.68 22.91 21.99
C THR A 645 6.23 22.31 23.33
N GLU A 646 6.46 23.05 24.42
CA GLU A 646 5.94 22.68 25.75
C GLU A 646 4.41 22.84 25.77
N GLY A 647 3.70 21.95 26.48
CA GLY A 647 2.24 22.03 26.55
C GLY A 647 1.52 20.70 26.71
N ARG A 648 0.25 20.69 26.29
CA ARG A 648 -0.69 19.58 26.42
C ARG A 648 -1.36 19.29 25.09
N TYR A 649 -1.27 18.06 24.63
CA TYR A 649 -1.71 17.63 23.30
C TYR A 649 -2.66 16.44 23.41
N LEU A 650 -3.77 16.49 22.70
CA LEU A 650 -4.74 15.40 22.62
C LEU A 650 -4.38 14.54 21.40
N ILE A 651 -4.21 13.23 21.59
CA ILE A 651 -4.13 12.26 20.48
C ILE A 651 -5.41 11.43 20.44
N GLU A 652 -6.25 11.74 19.47
CA GLU A 652 -7.48 11.02 19.16
C GLU A 652 -7.12 9.86 18.22
N ILE A 653 -7.14 8.62 18.72
CA ILE A 653 -6.88 7.42 17.91
C ILE A 653 -8.22 6.93 17.35
N TYR A 654 -8.21 6.64 16.05
CA TYR A 654 -9.32 6.13 15.26
C TYR A 654 -8.96 4.75 14.72
N GLY A 655 -9.96 4.00 14.29
CA GLY A 655 -9.74 2.76 13.55
C GLY A 655 -10.98 2.26 12.83
N GLY A 656 -10.87 1.11 12.19
CA GLY A 656 -11.95 0.43 11.48
C GLY A 656 -11.52 -0.93 10.94
N GLU A 657 -12.49 -1.66 10.39
CA GLU A 657 -12.25 -2.90 9.64
C GLU A 657 -11.77 -2.55 8.22
N ASP A 658 -10.60 -3.06 7.85
CA ASP A 658 -9.96 -2.82 6.56
C ASP A 658 -10.59 -3.71 5.47
N THR A 659 -11.63 -3.18 4.84
CA THR A 659 -12.35 -3.77 3.69
C THR A 659 -11.48 -3.95 2.44
N GLY A 660 -10.26 -3.41 2.43
CA GLY A 660 -9.40 -3.33 1.25
C GLY A 660 -9.66 -2.10 0.37
N ASP A 661 -10.73 -1.34 0.63
CA ASP A 661 -11.05 -0.10 -0.07
C ASP A 661 -10.77 1.11 0.82
N GLN A 662 -9.88 2.00 0.37
CA GLN A 662 -9.48 3.20 1.11
C GLN A 662 -10.55 4.30 1.06
N GLU A 663 -11.40 4.36 0.03
CA GLU A 663 -12.45 5.38 -0.09
C GLU A 663 -13.71 5.00 0.71
N HIS A 664 -13.80 3.74 1.17
CA HIS A 664 -15.01 3.18 1.83
C HIS A 664 -14.75 2.53 3.20
N THR A 665 -13.57 2.73 3.82
CA THR A 665 -13.33 2.31 5.20
C THR A 665 -14.00 3.27 6.19
N GLU A 666 -15.19 2.91 6.74
CA GLU A 666 -15.76 3.62 7.91
C GLU A 666 -14.76 3.56 9.09
N THR A 667 -14.13 4.69 9.43
CA THR A 667 -13.32 4.82 10.65
C THR A 667 -14.04 5.61 11.72
N SER A 668 -13.88 5.20 12.98
CA SER A 668 -14.45 5.89 14.15
C SER A 668 -13.46 5.91 15.31
N ASN A 669 -13.77 6.67 16.37
CA ASN A 669 -12.90 6.79 17.54
C ASN A 669 -12.70 5.43 18.23
N VAL A 670 -11.47 5.18 18.66
CA VAL A 670 -11.03 3.98 19.38
C VAL A 670 -10.61 4.36 20.80
N CYS A 671 -9.62 5.25 20.97
CA CYS A 671 -9.20 5.72 22.29
C CYS A 671 -8.60 7.13 22.25
N LEU A 672 -8.48 7.78 23.42
CA LEU A 672 -7.97 9.15 23.58
C LEU A 672 -6.97 9.22 24.74
N TYR A 673 -5.79 9.77 24.44
CA TYR A 673 -4.77 10.15 25.42
C TYR A 673 -4.47 11.65 25.36
N MET A 674 -3.90 12.18 26.43
CA MET A 674 -3.23 13.47 26.49
C MET A 674 -1.73 13.26 26.70
N VAL A 675 -0.91 13.77 25.77
CA VAL A 675 0.54 13.89 25.97
C VAL A 675 0.81 15.24 26.66
N VAL A 676 1.54 15.20 27.78
CA VAL A 676 1.94 16.37 28.57
C VAL A 676 3.46 16.51 28.48
N CYS A 677 3.92 17.59 27.87
CA CYS A 677 5.34 17.87 27.69
C CYS A 677 5.76 19.04 28.57
N GLU A 678 6.61 18.76 29.56
CA GLU A 678 7.10 19.74 30.53
C GLU A 678 8.44 20.38 30.11
N SER A 679 9.15 19.77 29.16
CA SER A 679 10.30 20.38 28.48
C SER A 679 10.42 19.84 27.06
N ALA A 680 10.28 20.71 26.06
CA ALA A 680 10.33 20.32 24.66
C ALA A 680 11.75 20.24 24.11
N LYS A 681 11.98 19.28 23.22
CA LYS A 681 13.26 19.04 22.55
C LYS A 681 13.68 20.25 21.72
N GLN A 682 14.88 20.78 21.98
CA GLN A 682 15.49 21.73 21.05
C GLN A 682 15.74 21.01 19.72
N SER A 683 15.08 21.46 18.66
CA SER A 683 15.10 20.88 17.31
C SER A 683 14.30 19.58 17.09
N CYS A 684 13.03 19.54 17.53
CA CYS A 684 12.04 18.71 16.83
C CYS A 684 11.86 19.20 15.37
N THR A 685 11.71 18.28 14.42
CA THR A 685 11.45 18.58 13.00
C THR A 685 10.19 17.84 12.57
N PRO A 686 9.19 18.50 11.94
CA PRO A 686 8.01 17.81 11.46
C PRO A 686 8.39 16.78 10.41
N LEU A 687 7.89 15.56 10.58
CA LEU A 687 7.94 14.51 9.57
C LEU A 687 7.29 15.00 8.27
N PRO A 688 7.59 14.36 7.14
CA PRO A 688 6.79 14.51 5.95
C PRO A 688 5.31 14.13 6.15
N GLU A 689 4.46 14.52 5.22
CA GLU A 689 3.12 13.93 5.09
C GLU A 689 3.21 12.45 4.75
N CYS A 690 2.36 11.64 5.38
CA CYS A 690 2.16 10.23 5.10
C CYS A 690 0.66 9.91 5.29
N PRO A 691 -0.05 9.37 4.27
CA PRO A 691 -1.47 9.04 4.34
C PRO A 691 -1.76 7.67 4.96
N ILE A 692 -0.72 6.90 5.33
CA ILE A 692 -0.79 5.56 5.92
C ILE A 692 0.20 5.46 7.10
N ALA A 693 0.56 4.24 7.53
CA ALA A 693 1.61 4.03 8.51
C ALA A 693 3.02 4.05 7.87
N TRP A 694 4.03 4.38 8.67
CA TRP A 694 5.43 4.28 8.31
C TRP A 694 5.98 2.86 8.52
N GLY A 695 7.09 2.57 7.85
CA GLY A 695 7.76 1.27 7.88
C GLY A 695 7.06 0.22 7.01
N PRO A 696 7.61 -1.01 6.97
CA PRO A 696 7.09 -2.12 6.17
C PRO A 696 5.89 -2.79 6.88
N GLY A 697 4.78 -2.06 6.99
CA GLY A 697 3.55 -2.49 7.64
C GLY A 697 2.63 -3.37 6.78
N ARG A 698 1.34 -3.39 7.14
CA ARG A 698 0.27 -4.23 6.55
C ARG A 698 0.29 -4.28 5.02
N ASP A 699 0.46 -3.14 4.36
CA ASP A 699 0.20 -3.04 2.92
C ASP A 699 1.36 -3.63 2.07
N VAL A 700 2.58 -3.70 2.65
CA VAL A 700 3.70 -4.52 2.13
C VAL A 700 3.34 -6.02 2.19
N VAL A 701 2.72 -6.47 3.29
CA VAL A 701 2.30 -7.87 3.46
C VAL A 701 1.13 -8.21 2.53
N LYS A 702 0.18 -7.28 2.31
CA LYS A 702 -0.89 -7.44 1.31
C LYS A 702 -0.36 -7.52 -0.12
N ALA A 703 0.76 -6.86 -0.43
CA ALA A 703 1.50 -7.03 -1.69
C ALA A 703 2.33 -8.32 -1.77
N GLY A 704 2.30 -9.20 -0.75
CA GLY A 704 3.08 -10.44 -0.71
C GLY A 704 4.58 -10.23 -0.54
N MET A 705 5.02 -9.03 -0.15
CA MET A 705 6.42 -8.69 0.05
C MET A 705 6.89 -9.00 1.48
N THR A 706 8.20 -9.02 1.70
CA THR A 706 8.79 -9.20 3.04
C THR A 706 10.08 -8.40 3.19
N PRO A 707 10.23 -7.54 4.21
CA PRO A 707 11.46 -6.78 4.45
C PRO A 707 12.65 -7.71 4.79
N LEU A 708 13.80 -7.44 4.17
CA LEU A 708 15.04 -8.21 4.32
C LEU A 708 16.16 -7.44 5.05
N SER A 709 16.28 -6.12 4.86
CA SER A 709 17.29 -5.30 5.57
C SER A 709 16.71 -4.48 6.72
N HIS A 710 15.70 -3.65 6.48
CA HIS A 710 15.11 -2.76 7.48
C HIS A 710 13.67 -3.17 7.80
N LYS A 711 13.30 -3.19 9.09
CA LYS A 711 11.96 -3.57 9.59
C LYS A 711 11.25 -2.46 10.38
N GLU A 712 11.98 -1.41 10.74
CA GLU A 712 11.49 -0.25 11.46
C GLU A 712 11.31 0.92 10.47
N ALA A 713 10.39 1.84 10.77
CA ALA A 713 10.14 3.02 9.95
C ALA A 713 11.34 3.96 9.80
N VAL A 714 12.18 4.07 10.83
CA VAL A 714 13.30 5.02 10.88
C VAL A 714 14.62 4.32 10.59
N ILE A 715 15.35 4.82 9.58
CA ILE A 715 16.67 4.34 9.19
C ILE A 715 17.67 5.48 9.41
N LYS A 716 18.67 5.23 10.27
CA LYS A 716 19.78 6.17 10.51
C LYS A 716 20.97 5.87 9.60
N THR A 717 21.60 6.91 9.07
CA THR A 717 22.86 6.80 8.32
C THR A 717 23.77 7.99 8.60
N ASP A 718 25.07 7.76 8.69
CA ASP A 718 26.09 8.79 8.83
C ASP A 718 26.95 8.96 7.57
N THR A 719 26.71 8.12 6.55
CA THR A 719 27.33 8.17 5.20
C THR A 719 26.40 8.79 4.15
N GLY A 720 25.15 9.07 4.52
CA GLY A 720 24.08 9.44 3.60
C GLY A 720 23.54 8.28 2.74
N GLN A 721 24.18 7.11 2.72
CA GLN A 721 23.80 5.99 1.85
C GLN A 721 22.99 4.93 2.61
N VAL A 722 22.00 4.32 1.95
CA VAL A 722 21.11 3.27 2.50
C VAL A 722 20.73 2.25 1.42
N GLU A 723 20.71 0.95 1.78
CA GLU A 723 20.13 -0.12 0.95
C GLU A 723 18.90 -0.78 1.62
N ILE A 724 17.70 -0.51 1.12
CA ILE A 724 16.46 -1.10 1.63
C ILE A 724 16.06 -2.29 0.75
N LYS A 725 16.03 -3.49 1.32
CA LYS A 725 15.85 -4.75 0.59
C LYS A 725 14.56 -5.44 0.99
N PHE A 726 13.83 -5.95 0.00
CA PHE A 726 12.62 -6.75 0.18
C PHE A 726 12.64 -7.99 -0.70
N ARG A 727 12.07 -9.09 -0.22
CA ARG A 727 11.56 -10.17 -1.07
C ARG A 727 10.20 -9.75 -1.63
N ARG A 728 9.89 -10.15 -2.87
CA ARG A 728 8.68 -9.79 -3.62
C ARG A 728 8.18 -10.97 -4.49
N PRO A 729 6.88 -10.96 -4.85
CA PRO A 729 6.38 -11.68 -6.03
C PRO A 729 7.03 -11.16 -7.34
N SER A 730 7.01 -11.98 -8.39
CA SER A 730 7.62 -11.62 -9.68
C SER A 730 6.87 -10.53 -10.45
N ASN A 731 5.56 -10.38 -10.22
CA ASN A 731 4.62 -9.53 -10.96
C ASN A 731 4.47 -8.09 -10.43
N LEU A 732 5.36 -7.66 -9.52
CA LEU A 732 5.39 -6.28 -9.00
C LEU A 732 6.43 -5.40 -9.71
N ASP A 733 5.95 -4.32 -10.31
CA ASP A 733 6.72 -3.14 -10.71
C ASP A 733 6.89 -2.18 -9.52
N PHE A 734 7.96 -1.37 -9.51
CA PHE A 734 8.25 -0.41 -8.44
C PHE A 734 8.63 0.97 -8.93
N ARG A 735 8.29 1.98 -8.12
CA ARG A 735 8.81 3.35 -8.19
C ARG A 735 9.13 3.84 -6.79
N GLN A 736 9.97 4.86 -6.69
CA GLN A 736 10.41 5.43 -5.42
C GLN A 736 10.68 6.92 -5.56
N ASN A 737 10.18 7.71 -4.61
CA ASN A 737 10.37 9.15 -4.56
C ASN A 737 11.03 9.51 -3.22
N LEU A 738 12.10 10.31 -3.26
CA LEU A 738 12.82 10.81 -2.09
C LEU A 738 12.46 12.29 -1.92
N TYR A 739 12.10 12.71 -0.71
CA TYR A 739 11.59 14.05 -0.45
C TYR A 739 12.06 14.61 0.90
N LYS A 740 12.21 15.93 0.97
CA LYS A 740 12.65 16.67 2.17
C LYS A 740 11.83 17.95 2.29
N VAL A 741 11.41 18.31 3.51
CA VAL A 741 10.35 19.31 3.78
C VAL A 741 10.62 20.73 3.22
N LYS A 742 11.86 21.06 2.83
CA LYS A 742 12.26 22.37 2.29
C LYS A 742 12.96 22.28 0.92
N CYS A 743 12.66 21.24 0.15
CA CYS A 743 13.35 20.86 -1.08
C CYS A 743 12.31 20.42 -2.12
N GLU A 744 12.47 20.85 -3.37
CA GLU A 744 11.56 20.48 -4.45
C GLU A 744 11.79 19.02 -4.85
N GLU A 745 10.73 18.27 -5.20
CA GLU A 745 10.85 16.85 -5.56
C GLU A 745 11.82 16.63 -6.75
N THR A 746 11.91 17.60 -7.65
CA THR A 746 12.84 17.58 -8.79
C THR A 746 14.32 17.71 -8.40
N GLU A 747 14.64 18.29 -7.23
CA GLU A 747 16.02 18.41 -6.73
C GLU A 747 16.55 17.08 -6.17
N LEU A 748 15.65 16.24 -5.66
CA LEU A 748 15.95 14.90 -5.14
C LEU A 748 15.74 13.78 -6.19
N ALA A 749 15.39 14.14 -7.42
CA ALA A 749 15.26 13.20 -8.53
C ALA A 749 16.59 12.46 -8.80
N GLY A 750 16.55 11.12 -8.77
CA GLY A 750 17.73 10.28 -8.96
C GLY A 750 18.59 10.07 -7.71
N PHE A 751 18.24 10.65 -6.55
CA PHE A 751 18.87 10.30 -5.26
C PHE A 751 18.28 9.02 -4.64
N ALA A 752 17.18 8.49 -5.17
CA ALA A 752 16.68 7.14 -4.90
C ALA A 752 16.40 6.38 -6.20
N VAL A 753 16.90 5.14 -6.30
CA VAL A 753 16.70 4.22 -7.43
C VAL A 753 16.31 2.83 -6.92
N ASN A 754 15.58 2.05 -7.72
CA ASN A 754 15.31 0.64 -7.41
C ASN A 754 16.08 -0.31 -8.35
N ALA A 755 16.40 -1.50 -7.86
CA ALA A 755 17.12 -2.53 -8.57
C ALA A 755 16.49 -3.92 -8.34
N LEU A 756 16.23 -4.67 -9.42
CA LEU A 756 15.62 -6.00 -9.35
C LEU A 756 16.65 -7.13 -9.46
N LYS A 757 16.54 -8.11 -8.55
CA LYS A 757 17.37 -9.31 -8.52
C LYS A 757 16.54 -10.54 -8.16
N SER A 758 15.94 -11.17 -9.16
CA SER A 758 15.13 -12.40 -8.99
C SER A 758 13.88 -12.12 -8.13
N ASP A 759 13.73 -12.79 -6.99
CA ASP A 759 12.70 -12.56 -5.98
C ASP A 759 12.98 -11.35 -5.08
N GLU A 760 14.10 -10.64 -5.24
CA GLU A 760 14.46 -9.47 -4.43
C GLU A 760 14.34 -8.14 -5.20
N VAL A 761 13.97 -7.08 -4.49
CA VAL A 761 14.11 -5.68 -4.90
C VAL A 761 14.96 -4.93 -3.86
N THR A 762 15.90 -4.13 -4.34
CA THR A 762 16.73 -3.24 -3.52
C THR A 762 16.46 -1.79 -3.92
N PHE A 763 16.06 -0.95 -2.96
CA PHE A 763 16.03 0.50 -3.10
C PHE A 763 17.35 1.06 -2.58
N LEU A 764 18.11 1.72 -3.45
CA LEU A 764 19.35 2.41 -3.11
C LEU A 764 19.02 3.90 -2.92
N VAL A 765 19.39 4.45 -1.78
CA VAL A 765 19.09 5.84 -1.42
C VAL A 765 20.35 6.58 -1.01
N ARG A 766 20.42 7.87 -1.38
CA ARG A 766 21.49 8.81 -1.06
C ARG A 766 20.90 10.12 -0.56
N ALA A 767 21.09 10.44 0.72
CA ALA A 767 20.85 11.78 1.26
C ALA A 767 21.99 12.71 0.82
N PRO A 768 21.74 13.84 0.12
CA PRO A 768 22.80 14.76 -0.32
C PRO A 768 23.45 15.59 0.79
N GLU A 769 22.75 15.81 1.89
CA GLU A 769 23.17 16.67 3.02
C GLU A 769 22.54 16.15 4.31
N LYS A 770 22.91 16.73 5.46
CA LYS A 770 22.36 16.37 6.77
C LYS A 770 20.84 16.59 6.86
N GLY A 771 20.17 15.73 7.64
CA GLY A 771 18.79 15.92 8.07
C GLY A 771 17.86 14.76 7.71
N THR A 772 16.56 15.00 7.92
CA THR A 772 15.51 13.99 7.77
C THR A 772 14.90 14.01 6.37
N TYR A 773 14.81 12.84 5.75
CA TYR A 773 14.20 12.59 4.45
C TYR A 773 13.04 11.61 4.60
N GLY A 774 12.02 11.74 3.76
CA GLY A 774 11.06 10.68 3.51
C GLY A 774 11.44 9.91 2.25
N LEU A 775 11.24 8.60 2.25
CA LEU A 775 11.22 7.76 1.05
C LEU A 775 9.82 7.16 0.91
N ILE A 776 9.16 7.42 -0.21
CA ILE A 776 7.92 6.74 -0.60
C ILE A 776 8.27 5.61 -1.56
N ILE A 777 7.83 4.39 -1.27
CA ILE A 777 7.90 3.25 -2.18
C ILE A 777 6.49 2.98 -2.72
N TYR A 778 6.39 3.02 -4.04
CA TYR A 778 5.19 2.69 -4.78
C TYR A 778 5.33 1.32 -5.45
N GLY A 779 4.25 0.55 -5.49
CA GLY A 779 4.18 -0.72 -6.20
C GLY A 779 3.02 -0.76 -7.18
N LYS A 780 3.08 -1.71 -8.11
CA LYS A 780 2.04 -1.94 -9.11
C LYS A 780 2.07 -3.41 -9.54
N ASN A 781 0.92 -4.08 -9.50
CA ASN A 781 0.76 -5.38 -10.16
C ASN A 781 0.80 -5.20 -11.69
N GLY A 782 1.38 -6.15 -12.41
CA GLY A 782 1.53 -6.09 -13.88
C GLY A 782 0.23 -5.90 -14.68
N ASP A 783 -0.93 -6.27 -14.11
CA ASP A 783 -2.28 -6.09 -14.67
C ASP A 783 -2.93 -4.74 -14.32
N GLY A 784 -2.48 -4.05 -13.27
CA GLY A 784 -3.02 -2.77 -12.82
C GLY A 784 -2.70 -1.60 -13.77
N SER A 785 -3.49 -0.53 -13.68
CA SER A 785 -3.30 0.71 -14.48
C SER A 785 -2.55 1.83 -13.73
N LYS A 786 -2.54 1.82 -12.40
CA LYS A 786 -1.92 2.84 -11.53
C LYS A 786 -0.91 2.20 -10.58
N PHE A 787 0.05 3.01 -10.10
CA PHE A 787 0.88 2.68 -8.94
C PHE A 787 0.14 3.05 -7.66
N SER A 788 0.22 2.20 -6.63
CA SER A 788 -0.24 2.47 -5.26
C SER A 788 0.96 2.69 -4.33
N GLN A 789 0.74 3.42 -3.24
CA GLN A 789 1.72 3.58 -2.16
C GLN A 789 1.76 2.28 -1.35
N LEU A 790 2.95 1.70 -1.13
CA LEU A 790 3.13 0.44 -0.39
C LEU A 790 3.87 0.59 0.95
N CYS A 791 4.85 1.48 1.01
CA CYS A 791 5.74 1.59 2.17
C CYS A 791 6.35 3.00 2.25
N TYR A 792 6.52 3.51 3.46
CA TYR A 792 7.21 4.77 3.73
C TYR A 792 8.38 4.53 4.68
N TYR A 793 9.50 5.23 4.50
CA TYR A 793 10.60 5.23 5.46
C TYR A 793 11.05 6.65 5.78
N VAL A 794 11.35 6.91 7.05
CA VAL A 794 12.09 8.07 7.50
C VAL A 794 13.58 7.74 7.43
N ILE A 795 14.36 8.55 6.73
CA ILE A 795 15.82 8.40 6.63
C ILE A 795 16.47 9.59 7.32
N GLU A 796 17.15 9.33 8.43
CA GLU A 796 17.89 10.33 9.21
C GLU A 796 19.36 10.32 8.82
N CYS A 797 19.80 11.33 8.07
CA CYS A 797 21.21 11.57 7.77
C CYS A 797 21.82 12.40 8.89
N GLU A 798 22.64 11.80 9.77
CA GLU A 798 23.10 12.43 11.01
C GLU A 798 24.26 13.43 10.80
N LYS A 799 24.96 13.32 9.68
CA LYS A 799 26.12 14.13 9.25
C LYS A 799 25.90 14.61 7.82
N ASP A 800 26.63 15.64 7.41
CA ASP A 800 26.75 16.02 6.00
C ASP A 800 27.70 15.03 5.31
N PRO A 801 27.29 14.33 4.24
CA PRO A 801 28.05 13.21 3.70
C PRO A 801 28.96 13.62 2.52
N ASP A 802 30.25 13.29 2.61
CA ASP A 802 31.26 13.69 1.63
C ASP A 802 30.98 13.15 0.23
N GLY A 803 30.89 14.07 -0.75
CA GLY A 803 30.89 13.74 -2.18
C GLY A 803 29.65 12.99 -2.70
N VAL A 804 28.55 12.96 -1.94
CA VAL A 804 27.32 12.25 -2.37
C VAL A 804 26.69 12.90 -3.59
N VAL A 805 26.33 12.06 -4.58
CA VAL A 805 25.75 12.45 -5.87
C VAL A 805 24.56 11.56 -6.23
N PRO A 806 23.55 12.08 -6.96
CA PRO A 806 22.46 11.26 -7.46
C PRO A 806 23.00 10.20 -8.42
N PHE A 807 22.34 9.04 -8.44
CA PHE A 807 22.67 7.90 -9.28
C PHE A 807 22.57 8.27 -10.77
N PRO A 808 23.36 7.64 -11.66
CA PRO A 808 23.22 7.83 -13.10
C PRO A 808 21.83 7.34 -13.56
N GLN A 809 21.23 8.02 -14.54
CA GLN A 809 19.84 7.73 -14.94
C GLN A 809 19.71 6.33 -15.55
N ALA A 810 18.97 5.46 -14.87
CA ALA A 810 18.46 4.21 -15.42
C ALA A 810 17.26 4.48 -16.34
N ALA A 811 17.21 3.83 -17.50
CA ALA A 811 15.98 3.76 -18.28
C ALA A 811 14.87 3.12 -17.44
N ASN A 812 13.63 3.60 -17.58
CA ASN A 812 12.49 3.22 -16.72
C ASN A 812 12.71 3.42 -15.20
N HIS A 813 13.74 4.17 -14.79
CA HIS A 813 14.13 4.43 -13.38
C HIS A 813 14.49 3.17 -12.55
N GLN A 814 14.82 2.06 -13.22
CA GLN A 814 15.08 0.76 -12.60
C GLN A 814 16.36 0.11 -13.13
N PHE A 815 17.19 -0.42 -12.22
CA PHE A 815 18.35 -1.25 -12.53
C PHE A 815 18.02 -2.75 -12.47
N GLY A 816 18.82 -3.56 -13.15
CA GLY A 816 18.59 -4.99 -13.34
C GLY A 816 17.68 -5.27 -14.55
N PRO A 817 17.32 -6.55 -14.77
CA PRO A 817 16.46 -6.95 -15.88
C PRO A 817 15.00 -6.56 -15.71
N LEU A 818 14.39 -6.12 -16.81
CA LEU A 818 13.00 -5.71 -16.92
C LEU A 818 12.17 -6.90 -17.38
N GLU A 819 11.29 -7.39 -16.51
CA GLU A 819 10.38 -8.49 -16.80
C GLU A 819 8.98 -7.95 -17.13
N PRO A 820 8.22 -8.60 -18.03
CA PRO A 820 8.52 -9.88 -18.69
C PRO A 820 9.41 -9.75 -19.94
N GLN A 821 9.81 -8.55 -20.37
CA GLN A 821 10.42 -8.35 -21.69
C GLN A 821 11.77 -9.06 -21.86
N PHE A 822 12.56 -9.16 -20.78
CA PHE A 822 13.82 -9.91 -20.76
C PHE A 822 13.58 -11.42 -20.99
N SER A 823 12.68 -12.03 -20.22
CA SER A 823 12.38 -13.47 -20.34
C SER A 823 11.57 -13.86 -21.58
N GLU A 824 10.61 -13.03 -22.04
CA GLU A 824 9.82 -13.28 -23.28
C GLU A 824 10.69 -13.35 -24.55
N LEU A 825 11.73 -12.51 -24.60
CA LEU A 825 12.73 -12.54 -25.67
C LEU A 825 13.67 -13.76 -25.56
N GLY A 826 13.67 -14.46 -24.42
CA GLY A 826 14.49 -15.64 -24.16
C GLY A 826 15.90 -15.33 -23.67
N LEU A 827 16.13 -14.13 -23.15
CA LEU A 827 17.39 -13.72 -22.56
C LEU A 827 17.55 -14.38 -21.18
N VAL A 828 18.76 -14.86 -20.90
CA VAL A 828 19.14 -15.43 -19.59
C VAL A 828 20.42 -14.77 -19.09
N LYS A 829 20.43 -14.56 -17.77
CA LYS A 829 21.50 -13.93 -17.01
C LYS A 829 22.72 -14.88 -16.98
N THR A 830 23.90 -14.36 -17.26
CA THR A 830 25.16 -15.07 -17.02
C THR A 830 25.62 -14.87 -15.58
N GLU A 831 26.63 -15.61 -15.12
CA GLU A 831 27.12 -15.53 -13.72
C GLU A 831 27.57 -14.12 -13.32
N ASN A 832 28.04 -13.31 -14.27
CA ASN A 832 28.47 -11.93 -14.05
C ASN A 832 27.32 -10.89 -14.19
N ALA A 833 26.08 -11.30 -14.49
CA ALA A 833 24.97 -10.39 -14.77
C ALA A 833 24.24 -9.91 -13.49
N ASN A 834 24.99 -9.41 -12.51
CA ASN A 834 24.44 -8.61 -11.40
C ASN A 834 24.01 -7.21 -11.92
N TYR A 835 23.06 -6.55 -11.25
CA TYR A 835 22.64 -5.20 -11.68
C TYR A 835 23.71 -4.15 -11.41
N HIS A 836 24.50 -4.32 -10.35
CA HIS A 836 25.64 -3.47 -10.00
C HIS A 836 26.94 -4.19 -10.33
N LEU A 837 27.78 -3.55 -11.13
CA LEU A 837 29.07 -4.03 -11.56
C LEU A 837 30.17 -3.03 -11.14
N LYS A 838 31.34 -3.56 -10.82
CA LYS A 838 32.56 -2.77 -10.59
C LYS A 838 33.57 -3.11 -11.67
N THR A 839 34.34 -2.13 -12.12
CA THR A 839 35.40 -2.38 -13.11
C THR A 839 36.60 -3.09 -12.50
N GLU A 840 37.16 -4.02 -13.26
CA GLU A 840 38.42 -4.69 -12.96
C GLU A 840 39.46 -4.18 -13.96
N ASN A 841 40.60 -3.68 -13.44
CA ASN A 841 41.66 -3.08 -14.27
C ASN A 841 41.18 -1.99 -15.25
N GLY A 842 40.14 -1.24 -14.86
CA GLY A 842 39.56 -0.15 -15.65
C GLY A 842 38.58 -0.57 -16.76
N GLU A 843 38.15 -1.83 -16.81
CA GLU A 843 37.19 -2.35 -17.79
C GLU A 843 36.10 -3.21 -17.11
N VAL A 844 35.01 -3.49 -17.83
CA VAL A 844 34.04 -4.54 -17.44
C VAL A 844 33.42 -5.17 -18.68
N ASN A 845 33.16 -6.49 -18.64
CA ASN A 845 32.50 -7.21 -19.73
C ASN A 845 31.16 -7.81 -19.26
N VAL A 846 30.07 -7.36 -19.88
CA VAL A 846 28.69 -7.74 -19.53
C VAL A 846 28.16 -8.73 -20.56
N ASN A 847 27.73 -9.92 -20.13
CA ASN A 847 27.31 -11.00 -21.02
C ASN A 847 25.83 -11.35 -20.82
N VAL A 848 25.07 -11.41 -21.91
CA VAL A 848 23.67 -11.84 -21.94
C VAL A 848 23.51 -12.94 -23.00
N ARG A 849 22.91 -14.07 -22.62
CA ARG A 849 22.80 -15.26 -23.48
C ARG A 849 21.36 -15.52 -23.90
N LEU A 850 21.17 -15.99 -25.13
CA LEU A 850 19.87 -16.50 -25.61
C LEU A 850 19.69 -17.99 -25.28
N THR A 851 18.47 -18.37 -24.90
CA THR A 851 18.07 -19.78 -24.70
C THR A 851 17.50 -20.44 -25.95
N ASN A 852 17.29 -19.66 -27.01
CA ASN A 852 16.66 -20.07 -28.26
C ASN A 852 17.43 -19.49 -29.45
N GLU A 853 17.07 -19.93 -30.66
CA GLU A 853 17.68 -19.49 -31.92
C GLU A 853 17.01 -18.22 -32.49
N LYS A 854 16.35 -17.39 -31.66
CA LYS A 854 15.76 -16.12 -32.14
C LYS A 854 16.89 -15.14 -32.48
N LEU A 855 16.96 -14.76 -33.76
CA LEU A 855 17.73 -13.59 -34.20
C LEU A 855 17.10 -12.33 -33.60
N LEU A 856 17.74 -11.79 -32.56
CA LEU A 856 17.38 -10.48 -31.97
C LEU A 856 18.33 -9.40 -32.48
N ALA A 857 17.77 -8.25 -32.84
CA ALA A 857 18.52 -7.01 -32.92
C ALA A 857 18.76 -6.46 -31.51
N PHE A 858 19.93 -5.85 -31.29
CA PHE A 858 20.33 -5.27 -30.02
C PHE A 858 20.87 -3.85 -30.20
N LYS A 859 20.56 -2.96 -29.25
CA LYS A 859 21.15 -1.61 -29.13
C LYS A 859 21.50 -1.34 -27.67
N HIS A 860 22.62 -0.68 -27.41
CA HIS A 860 22.95 -0.16 -26.09
C HIS A 860 22.77 1.37 -26.04
N ILE A 861 22.58 1.90 -24.84
CA ILE A 861 22.71 3.32 -24.51
C ILE A 861 23.54 3.41 -23.22
N LEU A 862 24.65 4.14 -23.24
CA LEU A 862 25.49 4.41 -22.07
C LEU A 862 25.38 5.88 -21.65
N SER A 863 24.99 6.11 -20.40
CA SER A 863 25.03 7.43 -19.76
C SER A 863 26.00 7.47 -18.57
N SER A 864 26.48 8.67 -18.25
CA SER A 864 27.24 8.96 -17.03
C SER A 864 26.83 10.32 -16.48
N ARG A 865 27.29 10.65 -15.27
CA ARG A 865 27.11 11.98 -14.67
C ARG A 865 28.24 12.98 -15.04
N ALA A 866 29.17 12.63 -15.92
CA ALA A 866 30.21 13.54 -16.39
C ALA A 866 29.61 14.67 -17.24
N GLN A 867 29.62 15.88 -16.66
CA GLN A 867 29.36 17.23 -17.21
C GLN A 867 28.43 17.39 -18.44
N ASP A 868 27.41 18.24 -18.26
CA ASP A 868 26.61 18.90 -19.31
C ASP A 868 25.85 18.02 -20.31
N GLY A 869 25.84 16.69 -20.14
CA GLY A 869 24.88 15.77 -20.78
C GLY A 869 24.93 15.72 -22.31
N LYS A 870 26.08 16.04 -22.92
CA LYS A 870 26.25 16.23 -24.38
C LYS A 870 27.09 15.17 -25.09
N GLU A 871 27.85 14.36 -24.37
CA GLU A 871 28.68 13.32 -24.98
C GLU A 871 27.96 11.97 -25.00
N SER A 872 27.78 11.40 -26.20
CA SER A 872 27.38 10.00 -26.35
C SER A 872 28.57 9.12 -26.00
N LEU A 873 28.47 8.41 -24.88
CA LEU A 873 29.50 7.49 -24.42
C LEU A 873 29.36 6.09 -25.05
N ASP A 874 28.39 5.88 -25.94
CA ASP A 874 28.11 4.61 -26.61
C ASP A 874 29.32 4.03 -27.36
N GLN A 875 30.25 4.90 -27.79
CA GLN A 875 31.50 4.55 -28.44
C GLN A 875 32.53 3.93 -27.49
N TYR A 876 32.36 4.01 -26.17
CA TYR A 876 33.19 3.32 -25.18
C TYR A 876 32.71 1.90 -24.85
N VAL A 877 31.68 1.41 -25.55
CA VAL A 877 31.12 0.05 -25.39
C VAL A 877 31.24 -0.74 -26.69
N LEU A 878 32.12 -1.76 -26.69
CA LEU A 878 32.20 -2.74 -27.78
C LEU A 878 31.15 -3.82 -27.52
N ARG A 879 30.01 -3.72 -28.23
CA ARG A 879 28.99 -4.76 -28.29
C ARG A 879 29.25 -5.71 -29.46
N GLN A 880 29.40 -7.00 -29.16
CA GLN A 880 29.51 -8.09 -30.12
C GLN A 880 28.45 -9.18 -29.85
N THR A 881 28.10 -9.96 -30.88
CA THR A 881 27.25 -11.15 -30.75
C THR A 881 27.92 -12.33 -31.47
N VAL A 882 28.18 -13.42 -30.74
CA VAL A 882 28.84 -14.65 -31.23
C VAL A 882 28.18 -15.86 -30.56
N ASP A 883 27.93 -16.93 -31.30
CA ASP A 883 27.38 -18.21 -30.80
C ASP A 883 26.17 -18.05 -29.85
N ASN A 884 25.19 -17.21 -30.23
CA ASN A 884 23.99 -16.85 -29.46
C ASN A 884 24.26 -16.20 -28.07
N SER A 885 25.45 -15.64 -27.87
CA SER A 885 25.84 -14.81 -26.72
C SER A 885 26.15 -13.39 -27.17
N THR A 886 25.52 -12.39 -26.53
CA THR A 886 25.83 -10.97 -26.73
C THR A 886 26.68 -10.48 -25.57
N SER A 887 27.87 -9.96 -25.86
CA SER A 887 28.78 -9.39 -24.86
C SER A 887 29.05 -7.92 -25.12
N MET A 888 29.20 -7.15 -24.05
CA MET A 888 29.45 -5.71 -24.05
C MET A 888 30.68 -5.42 -23.19
N LEU A 889 31.82 -5.17 -23.84
CA LEU A 889 33.03 -4.69 -23.19
C LEU A 889 32.95 -3.17 -23.06
N PHE A 890 32.84 -2.66 -21.83
CA PHE A 890 32.83 -1.24 -21.52
C PHE A 890 34.20 -0.78 -20.99
N ARG A 891 34.71 0.31 -21.57
CA ARG A 891 35.93 1.01 -21.18
C ARG A 891 35.61 2.42 -20.67
N PRO A 892 35.32 2.62 -19.36
CA PRO A 892 35.07 3.96 -18.84
C PRO A 892 36.26 4.90 -19.11
N PRO A 893 36.05 6.09 -19.72
CA PRO A 893 37.12 7.04 -19.98
C PRO A 893 37.63 7.71 -18.69
N HIS A 894 36.81 7.74 -17.64
CA HIS A 894 37.07 8.44 -16.38
C HIS A 894 36.68 7.57 -15.17
N ALA A 895 37.08 7.99 -13.97
CA ALA A 895 36.51 7.44 -12.74
C ALA A 895 35.10 8.00 -12.51
N GLY A 896 34.20 7.21 -11.93
CA GLY A 896 32.83 7.62 -11.64
C GLY A 896 31.78 6.52 -11.84
N GLU A 897 30.53 6.96 -12.03
CA GLU A 897 29.35 6.10 -12.11
C GLU A 897 28.62 6.22 -13.44
N TYR A 898 28.17 5.07 -13.95
CA TYR A 898 27.62 4.90 -15.29
C TYR A 898 26.34 4.06 -15.26
N SER A 899 25.45 4.30 -16.22
CA SER A 899 24.23 3.51 -16.45
C SER A 899 24.24 2.99 -17.88
N LEU A 900 24.32 1.68 -18.05
CA LEU A 900 24.33 0.98 -19.34
C LEU A 900 22.99 0.28 -19.56
N ALA A 901 22.17 0.83 -20.45
CA ALA A 901 20.87 0.27 -20.83
C ALA A 901 21.00 -0.59 -22.09
N LEU A 902 20.53 -1.84 -22.02
CA LEU A 902 20.41 -2.73 -23.18
C LEU A 902 18.97 -2.74 -23.69
N TYR A 903 18.83 -2.68 -25.01
CA TYR A 903 17.58 -2.80 -25.75
C TYR A 903 17.67 -3.99 -26.70
N ALA A 904 16.59 -4.77 -26.82
CA ALA A 904 16.51 -5.92 -27.70
C ALA A 904 15.12 -6.05 -28.35
N GLY A 905 15.04 -6.71 -29.51
CA GLY A 905 13.77 -6.94 -30.20
C GLY A 905 13.92 -7.72 -31.50
N THR A 906 12.78 -8.18 -32.04
CA THR A 906 12.70 -8.87 -33.34
C THR A 906 12.32 -7.88 -34.44
N GLY A 907 13.30 -7.22 -35.05
CA GLY A 907 13.11 -6.21 -36.08
C GLY A 907 13.54 -4.81 -35.63
N THR A 908 12.81 -3.78 -36.05
CA THR A 908 13.14 -2.36 -35.81
C THR A 908 12.67 -1.82 -34.46
N GLU A 909 11.64 -2.42 -33.85
CA GLU A 909 11.17 -2.03 -32.52
C GLU A 909 11.98 -2.75 -31.44
N LEU A 910 12.79 -2.00 -30.69
CA LEU A 910 13.64 -2.51 -29.61
C LEU A 910 13.11 -2.04 -28.25
N LYS A 911 12.91 -2.99 -27.32
CA LYS A 911 12.44 -2.71 -25.95
C LYS A 911 13.63 -2.75 -24.99
N ASN A 912 13.63 -1.89 -23.97
CA ASN A 912 14.64 -1.94 -22.91
C ASN A 912 14.45 -3.22 -22.09
N VAL A 913 15.52 -4.00 -21.92
CA VAL A 913 15.46 -5.35 -21.33
C VAL A 913 16.30 -5.50 -20.06
N VAL A 914 17.38 -4.74 -19.91
CA VAL A 914 18.20 -4.73 -18.68
C VAL A 914 19.02 -3.46 -18.60
N ASN A 915 19.15 -2.92 -17.39
CA ASN A 915 19.97 -1.75 -17.09
C ASN A 915 21.03 -2.09 -16.05
N PHE A 916 22.30 -1.76 -16.32
CA PHE A 916 23.42 -2.02 -15.43
C PHE A 916 23.94 -0.72 -14.81
N PHE A 917 24.08 -0.71 -13.49
CA PHE A 917 24.80 0.33 -12.74
C PHE A 917 26.27 -0.07 -12.67
N ILE A 918 27.17 0.77 -13.19
CA ILE A 918 28.60 0.45 -13.30
C ILE A 918 29.43 1.50 -12.55
N THR A 919 30.30 1.02 -11.66
CA THR A 919 31.19 1.85 -10.83
C THR A 919 32.65 1.65 -11.23
N CYS A 920 33.38 2.75 -11.41
CA CYS A 920 34.79 2.76 -11.83
C CYS A 920 35.64 3.64 -10.90
N ASP A 921 36.46 3.02 -10.06
CA ASP A 921 37.40 3.73 -9.18
C ASP A 921 38.63 4.27 -9.95
N LYS A 922 39.08 3.49 -10.94
CA LYS A 922 40.31 3.72 -11.71
C LYS A 922 40.09 3.26 -13.16
N PRO A 923 39.94 4.18 -14.14
CA PRO A 923 39.95 3.84 -15.56
C PRO A 923 41.36 3.37 -15.98
N LYS A 924 41.49 2.84 -17.20
CA LYS A 924 42.81 2.68 -17.83
C LYS A 924 43.35 4.05 -18.27
N ASP A 925 44.67 4.15 -18.41
CA ASP A 925 45.31 5.33 -19.00
C ASP A 925 44.95 5.47 -20.49
N ASN A 926 44.75 6.70 -20.96
CA ASN A 926 44.57 7.06 -22.37
C ASN A 926 43.44 6.34 -23.13
N VAL A 927 42.38 5.86 -22.45
CA VAL A 927 41.23 5.17 -23.07
C VAL A 927 40.67 5.97 -24.24
N GLN A 928 40.77 5.40 -25.44
CA GLN A 928 40.16 5.93 -26.66
C GLN A 928 38.77 5.31 -26.88
N PRO A 929 37.82 6.04 -27.50
CA PRO A 929 36.57 5.44 -27.98
C PRO A 929 36.87 4.39 -29.07
N PHE A 930 36.04 3.34 -29.13
CA PHE A 930 36.10 2.35 -30.18
C PHE A 930 35.74 2.98 -31.55
N PRO A 931 36.37 2.55 -32.67
CA PRO A 931 36.11 3.08 -34.00
C PRO A 931 34.62 3.02 -34.39
N VAL A 932 34.12 4.10 -34.99
CA VAL A 932 32.71 4.17 -35.42
C VAL A 932 32.43 3.18 -36.55
N ILE A 933 31.41 2.34 -36.34
CA ILE A 933 30.89 1.33 -37.29
C ILE A 933 29.44 1.61 -37.76
N GLY A 934 28.87 2.77 -37.39
CA GLY A 934 27.47 3.10 -37.66
C GLY A 934 26.52 2.19 -36.85
N ASP A 935 25.37 1.82 -37.44
CA ASP A 935 24.39 0.92 -36.82
C ASP A 935 24.78 -0.57 -36.87
N ALA A 936 25.99 -0.90 -37.37
CA ALA A 936 26.48 -2.27 -37.41
C ALA A 936 26.89 -2.80 -36.01
N SER A 937 27.17 -4.10 -35.92
CA SER A 937 27.77 -4.73 -34.74
C SER A 937 29.24 -5.07 -34.96
N TRP A 938 29.97 -5.25 -33.86
CA TRP A 938 31.26 -5.93 -33.88
C TRP A 938 31.03 -7.44 -33.96
N GLY A 939 31.87 -8.13 -34.73
CA GLY A 939 31.79 -9.54 -35.07
C GLY A 939 31.08 -9.79 -36.39
N PRO A 940 30.64 -11.05 -36.64
CA PRO A 940 29.72 -11.39 -37.70
C PRO A 940 28.43 -10.56 -37.63
N ILE A 941 28.03 -9.96 -38.75
CA ILE A 941 26.74 -9.27 -38.89
C ILE A 941 25.73 -10.31 -39.37
N LEU A 942 24.84 -10.73 -38.48
CA LEU A 942 23.82 -11.75 -38.75
C LEU A 942 22.48 -11.09 -39.14
N PRO A 943 21.73 -11.66 -40.10
CA PRO A 943 22.07 -12.85 -40.90
C PRO A 943 23.04 -12.67 -42.11
N PRO A 944 23.44 -11.48 -42.63
CA PRO A 944 24.25 -11.38 -43.85
C PRO A 944 25.51 -12.26 -43.94
N PHE A 945 26.25 -12.43 -42.84
CA PHE A 945 27.44 -13.29 -42.79
C PHE A 945 27.11 -14.77 -43.03
N SER A 946 26.08 -15.28 -42.37
CA SER A 946 25.60 -16.66 -42.55
C SER A 946 24.86 -16.87 -43.87
N ASP A 947 24.16 -15.85 -44.39
CA ASP A 947 23.40 -15.93 -45.65
C ASP A 947 24.33 -16.09 -46.88
N ILE A 948 25.52 -15.50 -46.84
CA ILE A 948 26.57 -15.74 -47.83
C ILE A 948 27.37 -17.03 -47.55
N GLY A 949 27.08 -17.73 -46.45
CA GLY A 949 27.64 -19.03 -46.12
C GLY A 949 28.94 -19.01 -45.33
N LEU A 950 29.34 -17.87 -44.75
CA LEU A 950 30.49 -17.79 -43.84
C LEU A 950 30.11 -18.20 -42.41
N SER A 951 31.05 -18.82 -41.72
CA SER A 951 31.02 -19.03 -40.27
C SER A 951 32.42 -18.78 -39.67
N LEU A 952 32.47 -18.33 -38.41
CA LEU A 952 33.69 -17.88 -37.75
C LEU A 952 34.30 -19.01 -36.91
N VAL A 953 35.48 -19.49 -37.32
CA VAL A 953 36.18 -20.60 -36.66
C VAL A 953 37.05 -20.08 -35.53
N ALA A 954 37.95 -19.13 -35.83
CA ALA A 954 38.83 -18.50 -34.87
C ALA A 954 39.20 -17.07 -35.29
N PRO A 955 39.47 -16.14 -34.35
CA PRO A 955 39.09 -16.24 -32.94
C PRO A 955 37.56 -16.11 -32.79
N LYS A 956 36.98 -16.76 -31.78
CA LYS A 956 35.53 -16.66 -31.48
C LYS A 956 35.16 -15.36 -30.76
N THR A 957 35.69 -14.24 -31.22
CA THR A 957 35.41 -12.90 -30.71
C THR A 957 35.77 -11.84 -31.74
N ALA A 958 34.99 -10.76 -31.75
CA ALA A 958 35.24 -9.54 -32.49
C ALA A 958 36.34 -8.66 -31.87
N TYR A 959 36.61 -8.81 -30.57
CA TYR A 959 37.65 -8.10 -29.85
C TYR A 959 38.89 -9.00 -29.76
N ILE A 960 39.94 -8.63 -30.49
CA ILE A 960 41.18 -9.40 -30.62
C ILE A 960 42.31 -8.57 -30.00
N THR A 961 43.22 -9.21 -29.28
CA THR A 961 44.47 -8.60 -28.79
C THR A 961 45.66 -9.28 -29.47
N SER A 962 46.71 -8.53 -29.79
CA SER A 962 47.96 -9.06 -30.36
C SER A 962 49.18 -8.45 -29.67
N ASP A 963 50.10 -9.32 -29.25
CA ASP A 963 51.43 -9.04 -28.67
C ASP A 963 52.58 -9.52 -29.60
N THR A 964 52.22 -10.10 -30.75
CA THR A 964 53.10 -10.53 -31.84
C THR A 964 53.12 -9.52 -33.00
N GLY A 965 52.03 -8.79 -33.20
CA GLY A 965 51.80 -7.96 -34.38
C GLY A 965 51.27 -8.74 -35.59
N GLU A 966 50.93 -10.02 -35.43
CA GLU A 966 50.23 -10.83 -36.44
C GLU A 966 48.90 -11.34 -35.88
N VAL A 967 47.88 -11.39 -36.73
CA VAL A 967 46.55 -11.96 -36.43
C VAL A 967 46.06 -12.71 -37.66
N ILE A 968 45.40 -13.85 -37.43
CA ILE A 968 44.68 -14.61 -38.45
C ILE A 968 43.22 -14.73 -37.99
N ILE A 969 42.29 -14.58 -38.92
CA ILE A 969 40.86 -14.84 -38.73
C ILE A 969 40.48 -15.98 -39.67
N ASP A 970 40.19 -17.14 -39.08
CA ASP A 970 39.82 -18.39 -39.75
C ASP A 970 38.30 -18.46 -39.93
N LEU A 971 37.89 -18.80 -41.15
CA LEU A 971 36.50 -18.85 -41.62
C LEU A 971 36.21 -20.22 -42.24
N ASP A 972 35.03 -20.76 -41.96
CA ASP A 972 34.49 -21.92 -42.68
C ASP A 972 33.46 -21.43 -43.71
N LEU A 973 33.51 -22.01 -44.91
CA LEU A 973 32.70 -21.66 -46.08
C LEU A 973 31.78 -22.83 -46.45
N SER A 974 30.46 -22.61 -46.37
CA SER A 974 29.46 -23.58 -46.87
C SER A 974 29.15 -23.44 -48.36
N LYS A 975 29.61 -22.35 -49.01
CA LYS A 975 29.51 -22.10 -50.46
C LYS A 975 30.55 -21.08 -50.93
N PRO A 976 30.82 -20.97 -52.25
CA PRO A 976 31.82 -20.04 -52.79
C PRO A 976 31.45 -18.55 -52.62
N VAL A 977 32.32 -17.79 -51.96
CA VAL A 977 32.13 -16.37 -51.61
C VAL A 977 33.08 -15.46 -52.40
N MET A 978 32.61 -14.27 -52.78
CA MET A 978 33.48 -13.13 -53.11
C MET A 978 33.65 -12.26 -51.87
N LEU A 979 34.90 -12.13 -51.38
CA LEU A 979 35.25 -11.30 -50.22
C LEU A 979 36.02 -10.04 -50.65
N ARG A 980 35.90 -8.97 -49.87
CA ARG A 980 36.79 -7.80 -49.87
C ARG A 980 37.04 -7.38 -48.43
N THR A 981 38.27 -7.04 -48.11
CA THR A 981 38.70 -6.62 -46.78
C THR A 981 39.18 -5.17 -46.81
N ARG A 982 38.97 -4.45 -45.70
CA ARG A 982 39.67 -3.20 -45.38
C ARG A 982 40.25 -3.27 -43.98
N MET A 983 41.28 -2.48 -43.75
CA MET A 983 41.85 -2.30 -42.42
C MET A 983 42.23 -0.83 -42.21
N SER A 984 41.90 -0.25 -41.07
CA SER A 984 42.34 1.09 -40.68
C SER A 984 42.90 1.10 -39.26
N LEU A 985 44.06 1.74 -39.08
CA LEU A 985 44.58 2.06 -37.76
C LEU A 985 43.88 3.32 -37.24
N HIS A 986 43.40 3.27 -36.01
CA HIS A 986 42.88 4.39 -35.26
C HIS A 986 43.81 4.68 -34.08
N LYS A 987 44.32 5.91 -34.00
CA LYS A 987 45.16 6.39 -32.88
C LYS A 987 45.02 7.90 -32.75
N ASP A 988 44.92 8.39 -31.52
CA ASP A 988 44.86 9.82 -31.17
C ASP A 988 43.80 10.61 -31.96
N GLY A 989 42.60 10.03 -32.12
CA GLY A 989 41.50 10.58 -32.92
C GLY A 989 41.69 10.56 -34.45
N THR A 990 42.84 10.10 -34.95
CA THR A 990 43.13 9.97 -36.39
C THR A 990 42.79 8.57 -36.94
N SER A 991 42.67 8.45 -38.26
CA SER A 991 42.43 7.20 -38.98
C SER A 991 43.34 7.09 -40.20
N GLU A 992 44.11 6.01 -40.29
CA GLU A 992 45.05 5.72 -41.38
C GLU A 992 44.65 4.40 -42.07
N SER A 993 44.58 4.39 -43.41
CA SER A 993 44.31 3.14 -44.15
C SER A 993 45.52 2.22 -44.10
N MET A 994 45.26 0.96 -43.75
CA MET A 994 46.21 -0.13 -43.62
C MET A 994 45.85 -1.29 -44.57
N ASP A 995 45.05 -1.04 -45.62
CA ASP A 995 44.57 -2.03 -46.59
C ASP A 995 45.69 -2.86 -47.25
N GLN A 996 46.91 -2.33 -47.26
CA GLN A 996 48.12 -3.02 -47.76
C GLN A 996 48.72 -4.05 -46.79
N TYR A 997 48.23 -4.13 -45.54
CA TYR A 997 48.69 -5.04 -44.50
C TYR A 997 47.62 -6.06 -44.08
N ILE A 998 46.54 -6.17 -44.84
CA ILE A 998 45.52 -7.22 -44.72
C ILE A 998 45.42 -8.00 -46.03
N PHE A 999 45.29 -9.32 -45.95
CA PHE A 999 45.16 -10.21 -47.11
C PHE A 999 44.18 -11.32 -46.81
N TYR A 1000 43.59 -11.92 -47.84
CA TYR A 1000 42.72 -13.09 -47.67
C TYR A 1000 43.03 -14.19 -48.67
N GLU A 1001 42.89 -15.43 -48.20
CA GLU A 1001 42.85 -16.64 -49.00
C GLU A 1001 41.50 -17.31 -48.77
N LEU A 1002 40.83 -17.75 -49.83
CA LEU A 1002 39.59 -18.54 -49.74
C LEU A 1002 39.84 -19.87 -50.43
N GLY A 1003 39.67 -20.97 -49.72
CA GLY A 1003 39.56 -22.32 -50.28
C GLY A 1003 38.14 -22.60 -50.78
N ASN A 1004 37.77 -23.88 -50.78
CA ASN A 1004 36.41 -24.32 -51.12
C ASN A 1004 35.50 -24.39 -49.88
N GLU A 1005 36.06 -24.84 -48.75
CA GLU A 1005 35.34 -25.14 -47.50
C GLU A 1005 35.85 -24.29 -46.32
N ASN A 1006 36.99 -23.60 -46.49
CA ASN A 1006 37.64 -22.78 -45.47
C ASN A 1006 38.29 -21.54 -46.09
N GLY A 1007 38.67 -20.57 -45.26
CA GLY A 1007 39.32 -19.33 -45.68
C GLY A 1007 40.01 -18.64 -44.50
N THR A 1008 41.02 -17.83 -44.79
CA THR A 1008 41.85 -17.17 -43.79
C THR A 1008 42.06 -15.71 -44.16
N VAL A 1009 41.74 -14.79 -43.26
CA VAL A 1009 42.12 -13.38 -43.38
C VAL A 1009 43.33 -13.13 -42.48
N SER A 1010 44.46 -12.76 -43.09
CA SER A 1010 45.74 -12.55 -42.42
C SER A 1010 46.05 -11.05 -42.30
N LEU A 1011 46.51 -10.64 -41.11
CA LEU A 1011 46.76 -9.26 -40.75
C LEU A 1011 48.20 -9.11 -40.23
N ARG A 1012 48.91 -8.11 -40.74
CA ARG A 1012 50.19 -7.64 -40.19
C ARG A 1012 49.97 -6.26 -39.57
N LEU A 1013 50.44 -6.05 -38.35
CA LEU A 1013 50.17 -4.85 -37.56
C LEU A 1013 51.47 -4.06 -37.40
N PRO A 1014 51.80 -3.14 -38.34
CA PRO A 1014 53.09 -2.43 -38.38
C PRO A 1014 53.26 -1.36 -37.28
N LYS A 1015 52.21 -1.04 -36.52
CA LYS A 1015 52.20 0.02 -35.51
C LYS A 1015 51.39 -0.42 -34.29
N GLU A 1016 51.72 0.13 -33.14
CA GLU A 1016 50.98 -0.06 -31.88
C GLU A 1016 49.73 0.83 -31.87
N GLY A 1017 48.56 0.28 -31.53
CA GLY A 1017 47.28 0.99 -31.49
C GLY A 1017 46.09 0.12 -31.92
N SER A 1018 44.94 0.76 -32.08
CA SER A 1018 43.64 0.10 -32.28
C SER A 1018 43.27 -0.01 -33.75
N TYR A 1019 43.15 -1.21 -34.30
CA TYR A 1019 42.79 -1.44 -35.70
C TYR A 1019 41.31 -1.80 -35.85
N LYS A 1020 40.62 -1.17 -36.82
CA LYS A 1020 39.33 -1.64 -37.34
C LYS A 1020 39.56 -2.47 -38.60
N VAL A 1021 38.88 -3.60 -38.70
CA VAL A 1021 38.94 -4.53 -39.82
C VAL A 1021 37.52 -4.73 -40.34
N GLU A 1022 37.27 -4.41 -41.60
CA GLU A 1022 35.94 -4.50 -42.23
C GLU A 1022 35.96 -5.63 -43.29
N MET A 1023 35.00 -6.55 -43.21
CA MET A 1023 34.80 -7.60 -44.20
C MET A 1023 33.51 -7.35 -44.98
N PHE A 1024 33.62 -7.25 -46.31
CA PHE A 1024 32.51 -7.12 -47.23
C PHE A 1024 32.41 -8.39 -48.06
N GLY A 1025 31.26 -9.06 -48.08
CA GLY A 1025 31.11 -10.37 -48.72
C GLY A 1025 29.80 -10.52 -49.48
N GLN A 1026 29.84 -11.26 -50.59
CA GLN A 1026 28.63 -11.71 -51.30
C GLN A 1026 28.81 -13.15 -51.82
N ASP A 1027 27.69 -13.83 -52.04
CA ASP A 1027 27.65 -15.05 -52.83
C ASP A 1027 28.22 -14.80 -54.24
N ILE A 1028 29.11 -15.66 -54.72
CA ILE A 1028 29.77 -15.47 -56.03
C ILE A 1028 28.79 -15.60 -57.21
N ALA A 1029 27.64 -16.23 -57.00
CA ALA A 1029 26.56 -16.33 -57.99
C ALA A 1029 25.61 -15.11 -57.98
N SER A 1030 25.73 -14.19 -57.00
CA SER A 1030 24.85 -13.03 -56.91
C SER A 1030 25.14 -11.98 -57.97
N SER A 1031 24.08 -11.53 -58.65
CA SER A 1031 24.11 -10.40 -59.60
C SER A 1031 23.76 -9.05 -58.96
N THR A 1032 23.79 -8.95 -57.62
CA THR A 1032 23.50 -7.70 -56.89
C THR A 1032 24.55 -6.63 -57.12
N GLU A 1033 24.12 -5.37 -57.23
CA GLU A 1033 25.02 -4.23 -57.38
C GLU A 1033 25.58 -3.79 -56.01
N GLY A 1034 26.85 -4.14 -55.77
CA GLY A 1034 27.57 -3.81 -54.55
C GLY A 1034 27.77 -5.01 -53.60
N VAL A 1035 28.89 -4.99 -52.88
CA VAL A 1035 29.25 -6.03 -51.91
C VAL A 1035 28.91 -5.50 -50.50
N PRO A 1036 27.96 -6.10 -49.76
CA PRO A 1036 27.55 -5.62 -48.44
C PRO A 1036 28.62 -5.91 -47.37
N LEU A 1037 28.59 -5.12 -46.30
CA LEU A 1037 29.38 -5.37 -45.08
C LEU A 1037 28.81 -6.58 -44.33
N VAL A 1038 29.66 -7.55 -43.98
CA VAL A 1038 29.26 -8.80 -43.32
C VAL A 1038 29.96 -9.06 -41.99
N ALA A 1039 31.10 -8.42 -41.70
CA ALA A 1039 31.69 -8.47 -40.35
C ALA A 1039 32.60 -7.26 -40.06
N ASN A 1040 32.72 -6.91 -38.77
CA ASN A 1040 33.69 -5.95 -38.26
C ASN A 1040 34.53 -6.58 -37.14
N PHE A 1041 35.86 -6.45 -37.16
CA PHE A 1041 36.71 -6.88 -36.06
C PHE A 1041 37.54 -5.72 -35.53
N PHE A 1042 37.70 -5.67 -34.21
CA PHE A 1042 38.56 -4.73 -33.49
C PHE A 1042 39.81 -5.47 -33.05
N VAL A 1043 40.99 -4.96 -33.41
CA VAL A 1043 42.27 -5.59 -33.11
C VAL A 1043 43.17 -4.61 -32.36
N GLU A 1044 43.42 -4.88 -31.08
CA GLU A 1044 44.33 -4.11 -30.24
C GLU A 1044 45.77 -4.59 -30.44
N CYS A 1045 46.60 -3.78 -31.12
CA CYS A 1045 48.01 -4.07 -31.29
C CYS A 1045 48.81 -3.50 -30.11
N THR A 1046 49.18 -4.36 -29.16
CA THR A 1046 49.99 -3.99 -27.99
C THR A 1046 51.49 -4.00 -28.26
N LYS A 1047 51.92 -4.75 -29.29
CA LYS A 1047 53.30 -4.81 -29.75
C LYS A 1047 53.31 -5.09 -31.27
N PRO A 1048 53.84 -4.17 -32.09
CA PRO A 1048 53.80 -4.29 -33.54
C PRO A 1048 54.79 -5.32 -34.09
N LEU A 1049 54.48 -5.81 -35.28
CA LEU A 1049 55.35 -6.71 -36.03
C LEU A 1049 56.58 -5.92 -36.50
N THR A 1050 57.77 -6.39 -36.10
CA THR A 1050 59.05 -5.80 -36.54
C THR A 1050 59.26 -6.08 -38.03
N ASP A 1051 59.70 -5.07 -38.77
CA ASP A 1051 59.92 -5.13 -40.23
C ASP A 1051 58.69 -5.62 -41.05
N ALA A 1052 57.49 -5.30 -40.58
CA ALA A 1052 56.23 -5.68 -41.20
C ALA A 1052 56.13 -5.30 -42.70
N THR A 1053 56.24 -6.28 -43.58
CA THR A 1053 56.08 -6.09 -45.03
C THR A 1053 54.61 -6.05 -45.45
N PRO A 1054 54.17 -5.13 -46.34
CA PRO A 1054 52.87 -5.19 -46.99
C PRO A 1054 52.61 -6.55 -47.67
N PHE A 1055 51.34 -6.91 -47.85
CA PHE A 1055 50.93 -8.02 -48.71
C PHE A 1055 50.79 -7.57 -50.18
N PRO A 1056 50.83 -8.50 -51.16
CA PRO A 1056 50.53 -8.16 -52.55
C PRO A 1056 49.08 -7.68 -52.71
N LYS A 1057 48.90 -6.59 -53.44
CA LYS A 1057 47.59 -5.96 -53.64
C LYS A 1057 46.74 -6.81 -54.58
N ILE A 1058 45.52 -7.15 -54.20
CA ILE A 1058 44.56 -7.78 -55.12
C ILE A 1058 44.16 -6.76 -56.20
N VAL A 1059 44.41 -7.08 -57.48
CA VAL A 1059 44.27 -6.17 -58.64
C VAL A 1059 43.29 -6.68 -59.69
N GLY A 1060 42.20 -7.31 -59.25
CA GLY A 1060 41.06 -7.67 -60.08
C GLY A 1060 40.00 -8.48 -59.35
N ALA A 1061 38.80 -8.58 -59.93
CA ALA A 1061 37.70 -9.39 -59.40
C ALA A 1061 37.83 -10.90 -59.73
N LYS A 1062 39.07 -11.41 -59.80
CA LYS A 1062 39.41 -12.79 -60.16
C LYS A 1062 40.36 -13.48 -59.17
N TRP A 1063 40.77 -12.80 -58.11
CA TRP A 1063 41.20 -13.47 -56.87
C TRP A 1063 39.93 -13.94 -56.13
N GLY A 1064 39.92 -15.17 -55.63
CA GLY A 1064 38.70 -15.79 -55.10
C GLY A 1064 38.90 -17.26 -54.72
N PRO A 1065 37.82 -18.06 -54.60
CA PRO A 1065 37.85 -19.44 -54.14
C PRO A 1065 38.87 -20.33 -54.87
N GLY A 1066 39.72 -20.99 -54.07
CA GLY A 1066 40.83 -21.83 -54.48
C GLY A 1066 42.10 -21.09 -54.93
N CYS A 1067 42.13 -19.75 -54.94
CA CYS A 1067 43.36 -18.99 -55.21
C CYS A 1067 44.25 -18.91 -53.96
N ARG A 1068 45.57 -19.10 -54.14
CA ARG A 1068 46.54 -19.11 -53.03
C ARG A 1068 47.87 -18.44 -53.39
N LEU A 1069 48.51 -17.80 -52.43
CA LEU A 1069 49.84 -17.20 -52.56
C LEU A 1069 50.87 -17.96 -51.73
N HIS A 1070 51.81 -18.64 -52.40
CA HIS A 1070 52.91 -19.34 -51.74
C HIS A 1070 54.12 -18.41 -51.57
N GLU A 1071 54.52 -17.72 -52.65
CA GLU A 1071 55.62 -16.75 -52.63
C GLU A 1071 55.53 -15.77 -53.82
N PRO A 1072 56.06 -14.53 -53.67
CA PRO A 1072 56.53 -13.93 -52.43
C PRO A 1072 55.36 -13.39 -51.59
N THR A 1073 55.41 -13.57 -50.27
CA THR A 1073 54.36 -13.09 -49.34
C THR A 1073 54.50 -11.61 -48.97
N SER A 1074 55.50 -10.92 -49.53
CA SER A 1074 55.65 -9.47 -49.52
C SER A 1074 55.11 -8.87 -50.81
N GLY A 1075 54.28 -7.84 -50.70
CA GLY A 1075 53.85 -6.99 -51.81
C GLY A 1075 54.93 -6.02 -52.29
N VAL A 1076 56.01 -5.85 -51.52
CA VAL A 1076 57.18 -5.04 -51.89
C VAL A 1076 58.32 -5.95 -52.33
N LEU A 1077 58.91 -5.66 -53.49
CA LEU A 1077 59.99 -6.42 -54.10
C LEU A 1077 61.24 -5.55 -54.26
N SER A 1078 62.41 -6.08 -53.93
CA SER A 1078 63.69 -5.38 -54.13
C SER A 1078 64.13 -5.39 -55.59
N ARG A 1079 64.65 -4.27 -56.08
CA ARG A 1079 65.24 -4.13 -57.42
C ARG A 1079 66.46 -5.04 -57.63
N ASP A 1080 66.74 -5.37 -58.89
CA ASP A 1080 67.90 -6.17 -59.33
C ASP A 1080 67.97 -7.61 -58.74
N GLN A 1081 66.91 -8.08 -58.07
CA GLN A 1081 66.78 -9.46 -57.59
C GLN A 1081 65.99 -10.36 -58.55
N VAL A 1082 66.20 -11.68 -58.44
CA VAL A 1082 65.38 -12.71 -59.10
C VAL A 1082 64.41 -13.27 -58.08
N VAL A 1083 63.13 -12.98 -58.26
CA VAL A 1083 62.04 -13.35 -57.35
C VAL A 1083 61.35 -14.61 -57.86
N ASN A 1084 61.07 -15.58 -56.98
CA ASN A 1084 60.19 -16.71 -57.29
C ASN A 1084 58.74 -16.30 -57.00
N PHE A 1085 57.90 -16.32 -58.04
CA PHE A 1085 56.47 -16.15 -57.92
C PHE A 1085 55.81 -17.52 -58.00
N LYS A 1086 55.01 -17.88 -57.01
CA LYS A 1086 54.31 -19.16 -56.91
C LYS A 1086 52.92 -18.97 -56.33
N VAL A 1087 51.91 -19.34 -57.12
CA VAL A 1087 50.48 -19.14 -56.79
C VAL A 1087 49.64 -20.33 -57.24
N ASP A 1088 48.57 -20.61 -56.49
CA ASP A 1088 47.48 -21.45 -56.99
C ASP A 1088 46.46 -20.56 -57.68
N VAL A 1089 46.08 -20.92 -58.91
CA VAL A 1089 45.05 -20.24 -59.70
C VAL A 1089 44.16 -21.29 -60.38
N PRO A 1090 42.99 -21.62 -59.78
CA PRO A 1090 42.06 -22.57 -60.34
C PRO A 1090 41.54 -22.14 -61.71
N HIS A 1091 41.27 -23.12 -62.59
CA HIS A 1091 40.64 -22.93 -63.91
C HIS A 1091 41.35 -21.98 -64.89
N ALA A 1092 42.53 -21.46 -64.57
CA ALA A 1092 43.35 -20.72 -65.53
C ALA A 1092 43.92 -21.66 -66.60
N PHE A 1093 43.88 -21.21 -67.86
CA PHE A 1093 44.57 -21.84 -68.99
C PHE A 1093 46.05 -21.40 -69.05
N GLN A 1094 46.32 -20.17 -68.64
CA GLN A 1094 47.68 -19.61 -68.57
C GLN A 1094 47.75 -18.56 -67.46
N VAL A 1095 48.83 -18.59 -66.67
CA VAL A 1095 49.20 -17.52 -65.74
C VAL A 1095 50.52 -16.91 -66.18
N ALA A 1096 50.72 -15.61 -65.95
CA ALA A 1096 51.90 -14.87 -66.36
C ALA A 1096 52.30 -13.81 -65.31
N VAL A 1097 53.60 -13.58 -65.15
CA VAL A 1097 54.15 -12.43 -64.43
C VAL A 1097 54.36 -11.30 -65.43
N LYS A 1098 53.88 -10.10 -65.12
CA LYS A 1098 54.05 -8.89 -65.94
C LYS A 1098 54.64 -7.74 -65.13
N GLY A 1099 55.71 -7.15 -65.65
CA GLY A 1099 56.12 -5.78 -65.31
C GLY A 1099 56.48 -5.03 -66.59
N ASP A 1100 57.75 -4.69 -66.76
CA ASP A 1100 58.32 -4.15 -68.01
C ASP A 1100 58.27 -5.19 -69.15
N SER A 1101 58.27 -6.48 -68.80
CA SER A 1101 58.09 -7.61 -69.72
C SER A 1101 56.95 -8.53 -69.27
N VAL A 1102 56.49 -9.44 -70.12
CA VAL A 1102 55.50 -10.48 -69.77
C VAL A 1102 56.15 -11.85 -69.91
N GLN A 1103 56.18 -12.62 -68.82
CA GLN A 1103 56.72 -13.97 -68.74
C GLN A 1103 55.61 -14.95 -68.33
N ALA A 1104 55.37 -15.98 -69.13
CA ALA A 1104 54.45 -17.05 -68.76
C ALA A 1104 54.99 -17.86 -67.57
N MET A 1105 54.09 -18.27 -66.67
CA MET A 1105 54.40 -19.14 -65.53
C MET A 1105 54.29 -20.61 -65.94
N ASN A 1106 55.16 -21.44 -65.40
CA ASN A 1106 55.11 -22.89 -65.58
C ASN A 1106 54.05 -23.48 -64.66
N LYS A 1107 53.17 -24.32 -65.18
CA LYS A 1107 52.24 -25.10 -64.35
C LYS A 1107 53.00 -26.29 -63.75
N ILE A 1108 53.03 -26.42 -62.43
CA ILE A 1108 53.72 -27.53 -61.76
C ILE A 1108 52.77 -28.73 -61.65
N GLU A 1109 51.72 -28.58 -60.83
CA GLU A 1109 50.77 -29.64 -60.49
C GLU A 1109 49.41 -29.00 -60.15
N GLY A 1110 48.31 -29.69 -60.43
CA GLY A 1110 46.96 -29.25 -60.07
C GLY A 1110 46.62 -27.83 -60.57
N ASN A 1111 46.58 -26.87 -59.65
CA ASN A 1111 46.32 -25.45 -59.91
C ASN A 1111 47.56 -24.54 -59.67
N THR A 1112 48.72 -25.11 -59.33
CA THR A 1112 49.92 -24.36 -58.95
C THR A 1112 50.74 -23.91 -60.16
N TRP A 1113 51.13 -22.64 -60.16
CA TRP A 1113 51.95 -21.98 -61.19
C TRP A 1113 53.20 -21.38 -60.54
N GLU A 1114 54.35 -21.49 -61.21
CA GLU A 1114 55.62 -20.94 -60.73
C GLU A 1114 56.43 -20.25 -61.85
N ALA A 1115 57.05 -19.12 -61.52
CA ALA A 1115 58.05 -18.46 -62.36
C ALA A 1115 59.11 -17.71 -61.54
N LYS A 1116 60.38 -17.86 -61.95
CA LYS A 1116 61.46 -16.95 -61.53
C LYS A 1116 61.51 -15.78 -62.51
N TYR A 1117 61.32 -14.57 -62.02
CA TYR A 1117 61.30 -13.33 -62.79
C TYR A 1117 62.35 -12.36 -62.23
N ALA A 1118 63.11 -11.70 -63.10
CA ALA A 1118 64.17 -10.78 -62.71
C ALA A 1118 63.64 -9.33 -62.71
N ILE A 1119 63.71 -8.67 -61.55
CA ILE A 1119 63.12 -7.34 -61.34
C ILE A 1119 63.95 -6.26 -62.06
N GLY A 1120 63.29 -5.46 -62.90
CA GLY A 1120 63.92 -4.52 -63.82
C GLY A 1120 64.46 -3.24 -63.18
N LYS A 1121 65.53 -2.69 -63.76
CA LYS A 1121 66.20 -1.47 -63.26
C LYS A 1121 65.35 -0.18 -63.30
N ALA A 1122 64.32 -0.13 -64.15
CA ALA A 1122 63.36 0.97 -64.22
C ALA A 1122 61.94 0.57 -63.79
N GLU A 1123 61.75 -0.72 -63.47
CA GLU A 1123 60.46 -1.32 -63.18
C GLU A 1123 59.90 -0.78 -61.86
N LYS A 1124 58.60 -0.47 -61.83
CA LYS A 1124 57.92 0.15 -60.66
C LYS A 1124 56.91 -0.75 -59.99
N SER A 1125 56.38 -1.71 -60.73
CA SER A 1125 55.37 -2.64 -60.27
C SER A 1125 55.36 -3.90 -61.11
N VAL A 1126 55.21 -5.04 -60.45
CA VAL A 1126 54.99 -6.35 -61.08
C VAL A 1126 53.56 -6.80 -60.80
N THR A 1127 52.97 -7.62 -61.66
CA THR A 1127 51.59 -8.09 -61.54
C THR A 1127 51.46 -9.51 -62.07
N ILE A 1128 50.86 -10.39 -61.27
CA ILE A 1128 50.40 -11.71 -61.70
C ILE A 1128 49.09 -11.54 -62.47
N LEU A 1129 49.06 -12.15 -63.64
CA LEU A 1129 47.97 -12.12 -64.62
C LEU A 1129 47.49 -13.55 -64.88
N ALA A 1130 46.17 -13.76 -65.02
CA ALA A 1130 45.59 -15.04 -65.40
C ALA A 1130 44.63 -14.93 -66.59
N ASN A 1131 44.69 -15.91 -67.49
CA ASN A 1131 43.81 -16.07 -68.63
C ASN A 1131 42.90 -17.29 -68.40
N TYR A 1132 41.59 -17.08 -68.54
CA TYR A 1132 40.52 -18.05 -68.29
C TYR A 1132 39.75 -18.42 -69.58
N GLU A 1133 40.18 -17.92 -70.74
CA GLU A 1133 39.56 -18.15 -72.06
C GLU A 1133 40.61 -18.79 -73.00
N GLU A 1134 40.42 -20.06 -73.40
CA GLU A 1134 41.35 -20.73 -74.31
C GLU A 1134 41.46 -19.99 -75.66
N GLY A 1135 42.69 -19.72 -76.12
CA GLY A 1135 42.97 -18.95 -77.33
C GLY A 1135 42.76 -17.42 -77.22
N SER A 1136 42.23 -16.92 -76.11
CA SER A 1136 42.08 -15.48 -75.86
C SER A 1136 43.43 -14.82 -75.52
N GLN A 1137 43.51 -13.50 -75.73
CA GLN A 1137 44.61 -12.66 -75.28
C GLN A 1137 44.22 -11.76 -74.09
N LYS A 1138 43.04 -11.98 -73.51
CA LYS A 1138 42.56 -11.23 -72.33
C LYS A 1138 43.10 -11.86 -71.06
N PHE A 1139 43.92 -11.10 -70.33
CA PHE A 1139 44.34 -11.46 -68.98
C PHE A 1139 43.62 -10.61 -67.95
N ALA A 1140 43.15 -11.25 -66.87
CA ALA A 1140 42.70 -10.57 -65.66
C ALA A 1140 43.88 -10.38 -64.70
N GLY A 1141 43.91 -9.23 -64.00
CA GLY A 1141 44.83 -9.02 -62.89
C GLY A 1141 44.44 -9.85 -61.67
N LEU A 1142 45.44 -10.43 -61.00
CA LEU A 1142 45.28 -11.16 -59.74
C LEU A 1142 45.96 -10.41 -58.59
N LEU A 1143 47.29 -10.40 -58.56
CA LEU A 1143 48.11 -9.80 -57.49
C LEU A 1143 49.10 -8.81 -58.07
N GLY A 1144 49.18 -7.62 -57.47
CA GLY A 1144 50.08 -6.53 -57.84
C GLY A 1144 51.10 -6.25 -56.73
N PHE A 1145 52.34 -6.03 -57.13
CA PHE A 1145 53.50 -5.86 -56.28
C PHE A 1145 54.17 -4.53 -56.63
N THR A 1146 54.68 -3.79 -55.64
CA THR A 1146 55.49 -2.59 -55.87
C THR A 1146 56.98 -2.93 -55.85
N VAL A 1147 57.76 -2.28 -56.70
CA VAL A 1147 59.23 -2.42 -56.72
C VAL A 1147 59.84 -1.26 -55.94
N ALA A 1148 60.67 -1.59 -54.97
CA ALA A 1148 61.46 -0.65 -54.16
C ALA A 1148 62.97 -0.89 -54.37
N ASP A 1149 63.77 0.09 -53.96
CA ASP A 1149 65.24 0.05 -54.00
C ASP A 1149 65.82 -0.60 -52.74
#